data_AF-A0A1G0ZCV2-F1
#
_entry.id   AF-A0A1G0ZCV2-F1
#
_cell.length_a   1.000
_cell.length_b   1.000
_cell.length_c   1.000
_cell.angle_alpha   90.00
_cell.angle_beta   90.00
_cell.angle_gamma   90.00
#
_symmetry.space_group_name_H-M   'P 1'
#
loop_
_entity.id
_entity.type
_entity.pdbx_description
1 polymer ?
#
loop_
_entity_poly.entity_id
_entity_poly.type
_entity_poly.pdbx_seq_one_letter_code
_entity_poly.pdbx_strand_id
1 'polypeptide(L)'
;MEKKKWFQWGCITVASVAASALVIFLLWYFLVYGKSGTTPPEFIKQAAPQIEQKQEDVSKKKQKEAAAREEQLPNYDLDQTVMGLFSIEQALQKAKNFEELTPFILQKESDLVAPEILELKYRFFNIYKKLLQSKDELEEMNSIYNVTSGSLLDLISTVDYTKFSLDHEQAMKIWEKRLNSSKLRDEVKNRISTYQDEMINFYFDYLKTSAEYLKKWDKMCSFRDRAYLAAYESNWPEVIKNAGAAIKLAPYEKEAHILLPMAMLEKGGETDSAAAKTLIDEYLKLHQGQDAPAYLLRGVINLKNGNFDSAIIDFDQSAAYYPKQQEALLDRMNLYKKRNFLNKSKEGRMILNIYWGIMSGAGYFSPDFQKARACLEKGEKDNARTKIFDHFFRRRMQGQWDKVLADFQYCNKFLNTALHDINGGEQLNLSVEPAFFTNSVVVTITNNSNKDIHNMTVLLCVRFTDMFQGDYISFPVGDTVALLKAGESVTVGRKNINDITKEKLGSVKKFKDIIDYAAVIISDETITWLSSKPAMPPPEEKIENMDQLKRKIAKDVVNVVIDAVTNKDTPAEENTRKKQIADELTDILINKLSGVPENEADKAKAEDIKRKLIKDIADIAVDMIRRKMAEEKASGHSVGDYMDKAKKYVKDMSDSFFSGKKTQEPATEKTQEKTPDTTSGEKTEK
;
A
#
# COMPACT_ATOMS: atom_id res chain seq x y z
N MET A 1 42.87 87.40 -42.80
CA MET A 1 41.96 86.75 -41.83
C MET A 1 41.37 85.41 -42.33
N GLU A 2 41.69 84.93 -43.54
CA GLU A 2 41.04 83.74 -44.12
C GLU A 2 41.79 82.41 -43.91
N LYS A 3 43.12 82.40 -43.75
CA LYS A 3 43.88 81.16 -43.53
C LYS A 3 43.61 80.49 -42.18
N LYS A 4 43.14 81.24 -41.17
CA LYS A 4 42.83 80.71 -39.83
C LYS A 4 41.49 79.97 -39.77
N LYS A 5 40.53 80.32 -40.64
CA LYS A 5 39.21 79.66 -40.72
C LYS A 5 39.30 78.30 -41.40
N TRP A 6 40.09 78.17 -42.48
CA TRP A 6 40.27 76.87 -43.16
C TRP A 6 40.93 75.80 -42.29
N PHE A 7 41.86 76.19 -41.41
CA PHE A 7 42.50 75.27 -40.47
C PHE A 7 41.55 74.79 -39.35
N GLN A 8 40.64 75.66 -38.89
CA GLN A 8 39.65 75.31 -37.87
C GLN A 8 38.56 74.38 -38.42
N TRP A 9 38.09 74.58 -39.65
CA TRP A 9 37.11 73.70 -40.28
C TRP A 9 37.71 72.33 -40.64
N GLY A 10 38.97 72.28 -41.08
CA GLY A 10 39.69 71.02 -41.35
C GLY A 10 39.81 70.13 -40.11
N CYS A 11 40.19 70.69 -38.95
CA CYS A 11 40.28 69.94 -37.70
C CYS A 11 38.91 69.47 -37.18
N ILE A 12 37.85 70.27 -37.33
CA ILE A 12 36.49 69.89 -36.92
C ILE A 12 35.97 68.74 -37.81
N THR A 13 36.26 68.76 -39.12
CA THR A 13 35.86 67.66 -40.02
C THR A 13 36.62 66.36 -39.77
N VAL A 14 37.91 66.44 -39.41
CA VAL A 14 38.68 65.23 -39.07
C VAL A 14 38.24 64.66 -37.72
N ALA A 15 37.94 65.52 -36.75
CA ALA A 15 37.41 65.10 -35.45
C ALA A 15 36.00 64.49 -35.55
N SER A 16 35.12 65.03 -36.41
CA SER A 16 33.78 64.49 -36.61
C SER A 16 33.77 63.14 -37.35
N VAL A 17 34.67 62.96 -38.33
CA VAL A 17 34.88 61.69 -39.02
C VAL A 17 35.48 60.65 -38.07
N ALA A 18 36.46 61.02 -37.24
CA ALA A 18 37.03 60.13 -36.24
C ALA A 18 36.00 59.72 -35.17
N ALA A 19 35.18 60.64 -34.68
CA ALA A 19 34.11 60.34 -33.72
C ALA A 19 33.04 59.43 -34.34
N SER A 20 32.68 59.66 -35.61
CA SER A 20 31.73 58.84 -36.35
C SER A 20 32.27 57.44 -36.61
N ALA A 21 33.55 57.31 -36.98
CA ALA A 21 34.22 56.03 -37.13
C ALA A 21 34.31 55.26 -35.80
N LEU A 22 34.52 55.96 -34.68
CA LEU A 22 34.57 55.37 -33.34
C LEU A 22 33.17 54.90 -32.89
N VAL A 23 32.12 55.66 -33.18
CA VAL A 23 30.72 55.26 -32.93
C VAL A 23 30.34 54.05 -33.80
N ILE A 24 30.72 54.04 -35.08
CA ILE A 24 30.49 52.91 -35.98
C ILE A 24 31.29 51.68 -35.52
N PHE A 25 32.55 51.85 -35.08
CA PHE A 25 33.37 50.77 -34.54
C PHE A 25 32.79 50.23 -33.24
N LEU A 26 32.29 51.09 -32.34
CA LEU A 26 31.61 50.66 -31.12
C LEU A 26 30.27 49.96 -31.43
N LEU A 27 29.48 50.45 -32.39
CA LEU A 27 28.26 49.79 -32.84
C LEU A 27 28.55 48.44 -33.52
N TRP A 28 29.59 48.36 -34.35
CA TRP A 28 30.05 47.12 -34.98
C TRP A 28 30.60 46.15 -33.94
N TYR A 29 31.41 46.62 -32.98
CA TYR A 29 31.90 45.83 -31.86
C TYR A 29 30.74 45.32 -31.00
N PHE A 30 29.72 46.14 -30.73
CA PHE A 30 28.53 45.73 -29.98
C PHE A 30 27.62 44.80 -30.80
N LEU A 31 27.59 44.91 -32.13
CA LEU A 31 26.84 43.99 -32.99
C LEU A 31 27.56 42.64 -33.19
N VAL A 32 28.90 42.65 -33.26
CA VAL A 32 29.74 41.47 -33.49
C VAL A 32 30.08 40.74 -32.19
N TYR A 33 30.33 41.46 -31.10
CA TYR A 33 30.71 40.91 -29.79
C TYR A 33 29.67 41.14 -28.69
N GLY A 34 28.72 42.06 -28.86
CA GLY A 34 27.67 42.35 -27.86
C GLY A 34 26.47 41.40 -27.87
N LYS A 35 26.43 40.42 -28.78
CA LYS A 35 25.65 39.20 -28.58
C LYS A 35 26.59 38.09 -28.15
N SER A 36 26.84 37.99 -26.84
CA SER A 36 27.34 36.77 -26.23
C SER A 36 26.29 35.67 -26.38
N GLY A 37 26.20 35.09 -27.57
CA GLY A 37 25.54 33.81 -27.78
C GLY A 37 26.31 32.77 -26.97
N THR A 38 25.85 32.48 -25.77
CA THR A 38 26.55 31.61 -24.85
C THR A 38 26.46 30.17 -25.36
N THR A 39 27.59 29.62 -25.76
CA THR A 39 27.64 28.25 -26.28
C THR A 39 27.32 27.26 -25.14
N PRO A 40 26.40 26.30 -25.33
CA PRO A 40 26.11 25.29 -24.31
C PRO A 40 27.32 24.38 -24.04
N PRO A 41 27.43 23.78 -22.84
CA PRO A 41 28.40 22.71 -22.58
C PRO A 41 28.24 21.52 -23.54
N GLU A 42 29.32 20.77 -23.75
CA GLU A 42 29.34 19.71 -24.77
C GLU A 42 28.34 18.57 -24.46
N PHE A 43 28.23 18.16 -23.19
CA PHE A 43 27.27 17.13 -22.77
C PHE A 43 25.81 17.56 -23.02
N ILE A 44 25.50 18.87 -22.94
CA ILE A 44 24.18 19.41 -23.27
C ILE A 44 23.93 19.31 -24.78
N LYS A 45 24.91 19.63 -25.62
CA LYS A 45 24.77 19.51 -27.08
C LYS A 45 24.51 18.07 -27.51
N GLN A 46 25.14 17.10 -26.84
CA GLN A 46 24.95 15.68 -27.14
C GLN A 46 23.58 15.16 -26.67
N ALA A 47 23.09 15.61 -25.52
CA ALA A 47 21.85 15.12 -24.92
C ALA A 47 20.58 15.81 -25.46
N ALA A 48 20.65 17.11 -25.78
CA ALA A 48 19.47 17.92 -26.12
C ALA A 48 18.64 17.36 -27.29
N PRO A 49 19.21 16.93 -28.43
CA PRO A 49 18.42 16.40 -29.54
C PRO A 49 17.61 15.15 -29.15
N GLN A 50 18.21 14.26 -28.35
CA GLN A 50 17.55 13.04 -27.89
C GLN A 50 16.40 13.34 -26.92
N ILE A 51 16.58 14.34 -26.06
CA ILE A 51 15.58 14.75 -25.08
C ILE A 51 14.41 15.48 -25.74
N GLU A 52 14.70 16.34 -26.71
CA GLU A 52 13.67 17.02 -27.52
C GLU A 52 12.80 16.01 -28.28
N GLN A 53 13.42 15.00 -28.88
CA GLN A 53 12.69 13.90 -29.53
C GLN A 53 11.81 13.14 -28.51
N LYS A 54 12.35 12.75 -27.36
CA LYS A 54 11.59 12.05 -26.31
C LYS A 54 10.42 12.89 -25.77
N GLN A 55 10.60 14.20 -25.64
CA GLN A 55 9.54 15.11 -25.21
C GLN A 55 8.43 15.23 -26.28
N GLU A 56 8.80 15.26 -27.56
CA GLU A 56 7.84 15.25 -28.66
C GLU A 56 7.01 13.96 -28.66
N ASP A 57 7.66 12.81 -28.45
CA ASP A 57 7.01 11.51 -28.33
C ASP A 57 6.00 11.46 -27.18
N VAL A 58 6.38 11.97 -25.99
CA VAL A 58 5.47 12.08 -24.84
C VAL A 58 4.31 13.03 -25.13
N SER A 59 4.57 14.15 -25.80
CA SER A 59 3.54 15.12 -26.18
C SER A 59 2.52 14.52 -27.15
N LYS A 60 3.00 13.77 -28.15
CA LYS A 60 2.15 13.00 -29.08
C LYS A 60 1.32 11.93 -28.34
N LYS A 61 1.92 11.23 -27.37
CA LYS A 61 1.21 10.25 -26.54
C LYS A 61 0.08 10.91 -25.75
N LYS A 62 0.36 12.04 -25.08
CA LYS A 62 -0.63 12.80 -24.31
C LYS A 62 -1.80 13.29 -25.17
N GLN A 63 -1.52 13.77 -26.39
CA GLN A 63 -2.57 14.18 -27.33
C GLN A 63 -3.44 13.00 -27.78
N LYS A 64 -2.84 11.84 -28.08
CA LYS A 64 -3.58 10.62 -28.40
C LYS A 64 -4.48 10.17 -27.25
N GLU A 65 -3.96 10.19 -26.02
CA GLU A 65 -4.73 9.83 -24.82
C GLU A 65 -5.85 10.83 -24.51
N ALA A 66 -5.63 12.12 -24.76
CA ALA A 66 -6.66 13.15 -24.62
C ALA A 66 -7.77 13.02 -25.69
N ALA A 67 -7.42 12.55 -26.90
CA ALA A 67 -8.40 12.28 -27.97
C ALA A 67 -9.22 11.00 -27.74
N ALA A 68 -8.71 10.06 -26.95
CA ALA A 68 -9.39 8.79 -26.62
C ALA A 68 -10.34 8.88 -25.40
N ARG A 69 -10.44 10.07 -24.78
CA ARG A 69 -10.82 10.25 -23.37
C ARG A 69 -12.32 10.39 -23.07
N GLU A 70 -13.24 10.11 -23.99
CA GLU A 70 -14.67 10.16 -23.63
C GLU A 70 -15.10 8.95 -22.77
N GLU A 71 -14.47 7.77 -22.91
CA GLU A 71 -14.83 6.58 -22.09
C GLU A 71 -13.64 5.65 -21.71
N GLN A 72 -12.39 5.93 -22.14
CA GLN A 72 -11.27 5.00 -21.91
C GLN A 72 -10.56 5.21 -20.56
N LEU A 73 -10.27 4.08 -19.91
CA LEU A 73 -9.50 3.96 -18.68
C LEU A 73 -8.07 4.56 -18.83
N PRO A 74 -7.47 5.09 -17.73
CA PRO A 74 -6.14 5.69 -17.78
C PRO A 74 -5.07 4.69 -18.26
N ASN A 75 -4.27 5.09 -19.24
CA ASN A 75 -3.22 4.28 -19.87
C ASN A 75 -1.87 4.39 -19.13
N TYR A 76 -1.91 4.23 -17.81
CA TYR A 76 -0.72 4.22 -16.96
C TYR A 76 -0.94 3.33 -15.73
N ASP A 77 0.16 2.84 -15.16
CA ASP A 77 0.19 2.12 -13.90
C ASP A 77 0.59 3.06 -12.76
N LEU A 78 -0.20 3.08 -11.68
CA LEU A 78 0.04 4.00 -10.57
C LEU A 78 1.31 3.67 -9.80
N ASP A 79 1.62 2.39 -9.60
CA ASP A 79 2.84 1.97 -8.91
C ASP A 79 4.08 2.43 -9.70
N GLN A 80 4.14 2.15 -11.00
CA GLN A 80 5.23 2.62 -11.87
C GLN A 80 5.31 4.14 -11.96
N THR A 81 4.17 4.84 -11.98
CA THR A 81 4.15 6.31 -12.02
C THR A 81 4.75 6.92 -10.75
N VAL A 82 4.39 6.39 -9.57
CA VAL A 82 4.97 6.82 -8.29
C VAL A 82 6.43 6.38 -8.14
N MET A 83 6.81 5.21 -8.67
CA MET A 83 8.24 4.83 -8.77
C MET A 83 9.03 5.82 -9.63
N GLY A 84 8.47 6.30 -10.74
CA GLY A 84 9.08 7.31 -11.59
C GLY A 84 9.34 8.61 -10.82
N LEU A 85 8.36 9.09 -10.06
CA LEU A 85 8.50 10.25 -9.18
C LEU A 85 9.63 10.06 -8.15
N PHE A 86 9.64 8.95 -7.43
CA PHE A 86 10.70 8.67 -6.45
C PHE A 86 12.08 8.48 -7.07
N SER A 87 12.13 7.98 -8.32
CA SER A 87 13.37 7.83 -9.06
C SER A 87 13.95 9.20 -9.45
N ILE A 88 13.10 10.17 -9.81
CA ILE A 88 13.51 11.56 -10.04
C ILE A 88 14.11 12.13 -8.75
N GLU A 89 13.41 12.03 -7.62
CA GLU A 89 13.92 12.51 -6.33
C GLU A 89 15.26 11.89 -5.96
N GLN A 90 15.38 10.57 -6.12
CA GLN A 90 16.61 9.85 -5.79
C GLN A 90 17.76 10.23 -6.72
N ALA A 91 17.50 10.41 -8.02
CA ALA A 91 18.50 10.85 -8.98
C ALA A 91 18.97 12.28 -8.64
N LEU A 92 18.05 13.17 -8.29
CA LEU A 92 18.36 14.53 -7.87
C LEU A 92 19.25 14.57 -6.61
N GLN A 93 18.98 13.70 -5.64
CA GLN A 93 19.77 13.58 -4.41
C GLN A 93 21.17 13.00 -4.61
N LYS A 94 21.33 12.07 -5.55
CA LYS A 94 22.59 11.35 -5.77
C LYS A 94 23.56 12.11 -6.67
N ALA A 95 23.04 12.80 -7.70
CA ALA A 95 23.88 13.54 -8.63
C ALA A 95 24.44 14.80 -7.97
N LYS A 96 25.71 15.10 -8.25
CA LYS A 96 26.38 16.32 -7.75
C LYS A 96 26.18 17.52 -8.66
N ASN A 97 25.94 17.25 -9.94
CA ASN A 97 25.67 18.23 -10.97
C ASN A 97 24.79 17.62 -12.06
N PHE A 98 24.48 18.46 -13.04
CA PHE A 98 23.57 18.09 -14.12
C PHE A 98 24.18 17.15 -15.15
N GLU A 99 25.50 17.15 -15.32
CA GLU A 99 26.18 16.17 -16.18
C GLU A 99 25.97 14.76 -15.63
N GLU A 100 26.16 14.56 -14.32
CA GLU A 100 25.88 13.29 -13.64
C GLU A 100 24.39 12.87 -13.68
N LEU A 101 23.47 13.84 -13.76
CA LEU A 101 22.02 13.57 -13.87
C LEU A 101 21.59 13.21 -15.30
N THR A 102 22.34 13.65 -16.32
CA THR A 102 21.97 13.51 -17.73
C THR A 102 21.69 12.05 -18.17
N PRO A 103 22.47 11.03 -17.75
CA PRO A 103 22.17 9.64 -18.05
C PRO A 103 20.79 9.18 -17.55
N PHE A 104 20.40 9.60 -16.33
CA PHE A 104 19.07 9.32 -15.79
C PHE A 104 17.98 9.99 -16.64
N ILE A 105 18.19 11.22 -17.10
CA ILE A 105 17.23 11.94 -17.95
C ILE A 105 17.03 11.21 -19.29
N LEU A 106 18.11 10.70 -19.88
CA LEU A 106 18.08 9.96 -21.14
C LEU A 106 17.50 8.55 -21.02
N GLN A 107 17.55 7.95 -19.83
CA GLN A 107 17.02 6.61 -19.57
C GLN A 107 15.56 6.50 -20.02
N LYS A 108 15.27 5.48 -20.82
CA LYS A 108 13.90 5.15 -21.22
C LYS A 108 13.14 4.62 -20.01
N GLU A 109 12.04 5.29 -19.67
CA GLU A 109 11.10 4.84 -18.65
C GLU A 109 10.10 3.86 -19.25
N SER A 110 9.39 3.14 -18.37
CA SER A 110 8.28 2.27 -18.79
C SER A 110 7.19 3.06 -19.51
N ASP A 111 6.60 2.44 -20.54
CA ASP A 111 5.46 3.01 -21.27
C ASP A 111 4.19 3.11 -20.40
N LEU A 112 4.20 2.53 -19.19
CA LEU A 112 3.13 2.64 -18.20
C LEU A 112 3.34 3.74 -17.17
N VAL A 113 4.41 4.55 -17.26
CA VAL A 113 4.54 5.79 -16.48
C VAL A 113 3.65 6.85 -17.08
N ALA A 114 2.90 7.57 -16.25
CA ALA A 114 2.03 8.64 -16.70
C ALA A 114 2.81 9.72 -17.48
N PRO A 115 2.28 10.18 -18.63
CA PRO A 115 3.00 11.12 -19.50
C PRO A 115 3.32 12.45 -18.82
N GLU A 116 2.51 12.91 -17.87
CA GLU A 116 2.78 14.15 -17.12
C GLU A 116 4.05 14.04 -16.27
N ILE A 117 4.36 12.86 -15.72
CA ILE A 117 5.60 12.63 -14.95
C ILE A 117 6.82 12.63 -15.87
N LEU A 118 6.70 12.02 -17.05
CA LEU A 118 7.76 12.04 -18.06
C LEU A 118 7.99 13.45 -18.61
N GLU A 119 6.93 14.22 -18.79
CA GLU A 119 7.00 15.62 -19.22
C GLU A 119 7.77 16.46 -18.21
N LEU A 120 7.51 16.31 -16.91
CA LEU A 120 8.26 17.01 -15.86
C LEU A 120 9.77 16.73 -15.93
N LYS A 121 10.15 15.46 -16.15
CA LYS A 121 11.56 15.04 -16.32
C LYS A 121 12.25 15.79 -17.45
N TYR A 122 11.60 15.95 -18.61
CA TYR A 122 12.16 16.66 -19.75
C TYR A 122 12.06 18.19 -19.63
N ARG A 123 10.99 18.71 -19.02
CA ARG A 123 10.85 20.15 -18.73
C ARG A 123 11.98 20.62 -17.82
N PHE A 124 12.29 19.85 -16.78
CA PHE A 124 13.43 20.16 -15.90
C PHE A 124 14.72 20.33 -16.70
N PHE A 125 14.99 19.41 -17.63
CA PHE A 125 16.17 19.51 -18.50
C PHE A 125 16.18 20.77 -19.36
N ASN A 126 15.04 21.12 -19.97
CA ASN A 126 14.95 22.27 -20.85
C ASN A 126 15.08 23.62 -20.13
N ILE A 127 14.69 23.70 -18.87
CA ILE A 127 14.93 24.91 -18.08
C ILE A 127 16.39 24.93 -17.63
N TYR A 128 16.89 23.80 -17.11
CA TYR A 128 18.25 23.70 -16.61
C TYR A 128 19.31 24.00 -17.69
N LYS A 129 19.12 23.50 -18.92
CA LYS A 129 20.09 23.74 -20.01
C LYS A 129 20.29 25.23 -20.34
N LYS A 130 19.30 26.09 -20.05
CA LYS A 130 19.38 27.55 -20.22
C LYS A 130 20.25 28.22 -19.15
N LEU A 131 20.46 27.54 -18.02
CA LEU A 131 21.27 28.02 -16.89
C LEU A 131 22.76 27.74 -17.07
N LEU A 132 23.14 26.93 -18.06
CA LEU A 132 24.52 26.49 -18.28
C LEU A 132 25.16 27.11 -19.52
N GLN A 133 26.45 27.35 -19.44
CA GLN A 133 27.30 27.86 -20.51
C GLN A 133 28.63 27.10 -20.51
N SER A 134 29.25 26.97 -21.68
CA SER A 134 30.53 26.27 -21.87
C SER A 134 31.69 26.85 -21.05
N LYS A 135 31.60 28.15 -20.68
CA LYS A 135 32.58 28.85 -19.86
C LYS A 135 32.37 28.70 -18.35
N ASP A 136 31.29 28.05 -17.93
CA ASP A 136 31.04 27.82 -16.51
C ASP A 136 32.00 26.77 -15.98
N GLU A 137 32.63 27.06 -14.84
CA GLU A 137 33.53 26.10 -14.20
C GLU A 137 32.72 24.99 -13.49
N LEU A 138 33.35 23.84 -13.25
CA LEU A 138 32.68 22.71 -12.59
C LEU A 138 32.07 23.09 -11.23
N GLU A 139 32.77 23.91 -10.43
CA GLU A 139 32.25 24.40 -9.15
C GLU A 139 31.00 25.27 -9.30
N GLU A 140 30.92 26.04 -10.39
CA GLU A 140 29.74 26.84 -10.70
C GLU A 140 28.59 25.97 -11.16
N MET A 141 28.84 24.98 -12.03
CA MET A 141 27.82 24.02 -12.44
C MET A 141 27.26 23.24 -11.24
N ASN A 142 28.12 22.81 -10.32
CA ASN A 142 27.72 22.19 -9.05
C ASN A 142 26.86 23.15 -8.21
N SER A 143 27.24 24.43 -8.14
CA SER A 143 26.50 25.44 -7.37
C SER A 143 25.14 25.79 -7.99
N ILE A 144 25.06 25.91 -9.32
CA ILE A 144 23.80 26.06 -10.07
C ILE A 144 22.89 24.87 -9.78
N TYR A 145 23.43 23.65 -9.81
CA TYR A 145 22.70 22.44 -9.47
C TYR A 145 22.18 22.45 -8.03
N ASN A 146 23.01 22.84 -7.06
CA ASN A 146 22.63 22.92 -5.65
C ASN A 146 21.53 23.97 -5.39
N VAL A 147 21.59 25.12 -6.07
CA VAL A 147 20.51 26.11 -6.00
C VAL A 147 19.22 25.54 -6.59
N THR A 148 19.28 24.98 -7.80
CA THR A 148 18.08 24.51 -8.51
C THR A 148 17.50 23.21 -7.90
N SER A 149 18.15 22.07 -8.13
CA SER A 149 17.72 20.77 -7.62
C SER A 149 17.57 20.76 -6.10
N GLY A 150 18.47 21.44 -5.39
CA GLY A 150 18.39 21.54 -3.92
C GLY A 150 17.16 22.34 -3.44
N SER A 151 16.75 23.41 -4.12
CA SER A 151 15.49 24.10 -3.80
C SER A 151 14.28 23.21 -3.99
N LEU A 152 14.24 22.41 -5.07
CA LEU A 152 13.16 21.46 -5.29
C LEU A 152 13.13 20.39 -4.18
N LEU A 153 14.28 19.83 -3.80
CA LEU A 153 14.37 18.83 -2.73
C LEU A 153 13.94 19.40 -1.37
N ASP A 154 14.32 20.63 -1.04
CA ASP A 154 13.86 21.31 0.17
C ASP A 154 12.35 21.48 0.14
N LEU A 155 11.79 21.92 -0.98
CA LEU A 155 10.34 22.07 -1.14
C LEU A 155 9.63 20.73 -0.94
N ILE A 156 10.07 19.67 -1.61
CA ILE A 156 9.53 18.30 -1.45
C ILE A 156 9.54 17.87 0.02
N SER A 157 10.58 18.23 0.78
CA SER A 157 10.69 17.87 2.21
C SER A 157 9.76 18.67 3.13
N THR A 158 9.27 19.83 2.68
CA THR A 158 8.43 20.74 3.47
C THR A 158 6.94 20.66 3.12
N VAL A 159 6.60 20.15 1.93
CA VAL A 159 5.22 20.09 1.45
C VAL A 159 4.45 18.94 2.11
N ASP A 160 3.32 19.29 2.71
CA ASP A 160 2.30 18.31 3.10
C ASP A 160 1.42 17.99 1.88
N TYR A 161 1.71 16.86 1.23
CA TYR A 161 0.95 16.38 0.07
C TYR A 161 -0.52 16.06 0.40
N THR A 162 -0.89 15.87 1.67
CA THR A 162 -2.28 15.56 2.06
C THR A 162 -3.19 16.78 2.02
N LYS A 163 -2.65 17.96 2.35
CA LYS A 163 -3.35 19.23 2.32
C LYS A 163 -3.07 20.03 1.06
N PHE A 164 -2.00 19.67 0.35
CA PHE A 164 -1.44 20.38 -0.80
C PHE A 164 -1.65 21.89 -0.70
N SER A 165 -0.99 22.51 0.28
CA SER A 165 -0.92 23.97 0.39
C SER A 165 0.46 24.39 -0.09
N LEU A 166 0.55 24.91 -1.31
CA LEU A 166 1.79 25.45 -1.85
C LEU A 166 1.70 26.97 -1.91
N ASP A 167 2.53 27.64 -1.12
CA ASP A 167 2.63 29.09 -1.09
C ASP A 167 3.77 29.55 -2.03
N HIS A 168 3.44 30.35 -3.04
CA HIS A 168 4.41 30.97 -3.95
C HIS A 168 5.48 31.77 -3.21
N GLU A 169 5.10 32.42 -2.12
CA GLU A 169 6.02 33.16 -1.28
C GLU A 169 7.02 32.22 -0.60
N GLN A 170 6.60 31.02 -0.19
CA GLN A 170 7.45 30.02 0.44
C GLN A 170 8.48 29.44 -0.55
N ALA A 171 8.07 29.12 -1.77
CA ALA A 171 8.97 28.65 -2.83
C ALA A 171 10.04 29.68 -3.17
N MET A 172 9.63 30.94 -3.30
CA MET A 172 10.54 32.07 -3.51
C MET A 172 11.53 32.24 -2.36
N LYS A 173 11.07 32.19 -1.10
CA LYS A 173 11.95 32.28 0.07
C LYS A 173 13.01 31.17 0.12
N ILE A 174 12.62 29.92 -0.18
CA ILE A 174 13.56 28.78 -0.21
C ILE A 174 14.60 28.97 -1.33
N TRP A 175 14.15 29.40 -2.51
CA TRP A 175 15.02 29.70 -3.64
C TRP A 175 16.00 30.83 -3.33
N GLU A 176 15.51 31.98 -2.86
CA GLU A 176 16.33 33.14 -2.52
C GLU A 176 17.36 32.81 -1.43
N LYS A 177 16.97 32.04 -0.42
CA LYS A 177 17.89 31.59 0.63
C LYS A 177 19.05 30.77 0.04
N ARG A 178 18.76 29.85 -0.89
CA ARG A 178 19.80 29.03 -1.55
C ARG A 178 20.65 29.85 -2.51
N LEU A 179 20.03 30.73 -3.30
CA LEU A 179 20.75 31.62 -4.21
C LEU A 179 21.68 32.58 -3.46
N ASN A 180 21.23 33.18 -2.35
CA ASN A 180 22.02 34.11 -1.55
C ASN A 180 23.17 33.44 -0.79
N SER A 181 23.00 32.18 -0.37
CA SER A 181 24.06 31.39 0.28
C SER A 181 25.04 30.74 -0.69
N SER A 182 24.76 30.78 -2.00
CA SER A 182 25.63 30.21 -3.02
C SER A 182 26.89 31.05 -3.27
N LYS A 183 28.01 30.38 -3.55
CA LYS A 183 29.29 31.00 -3.95
C LYS A 183 29.34 31.25 -5.47
N LEU A 184 28.27 31.78 -6.04
CA LEU A 184 28.16 32.06 -7.47
C LEU A 184 28.66 33.47 -7.82
N ARG A 185 29.32 33.62 -8.98
CA ARG A 185 29.63 34.92 -9.57
C ARG A 185 28.35 35.70 -9.88
N ASP A 186 28.41 37.03 -9.83
CA ASP A 186 27.23 37.89 -10.07
C ASP A 186 26.64 37.68 -11.47
N GLU A 187 27.48 37.41 -12.48
CA GLU A 187 27.01 37.07 -13.83
C GLU A 187 26.11 35.81 -13.82
N VAL A 188 26.52 34.76 -13.08
CA VAL A 188 25.77 33.51 -12.98
C VAL A 188 24.50 33.71 -12.15
N LYS A 189 24.56 34.50 -11.07
CA LYS A 189 23.36 34.87 -10.30
C LYS A 189 22.33 35.60 -11.16
N ASN A 190 22.75 36.61 -11.93
CA ASN A 190 21.87 37.33 -12.84
C ASN A 190 21.24 36.39 -13.90
N ARG A 191 22.02 35.43 -14.41
CA ARG A 191 21.53 34.41 -15.34
C ARG A 191 20.48 33.51 -14.69
N ILE A 192 20.71 33.03 -13.46
CA ILE A 192 19.73 32.25 -12.69
C ILE A 192 18.46 33.07 -12.44
N SER A 193 18.59 34.33 -12.03
CA SER A 193 17.46 35.24 -11.79
C SER A 193 16.62 35.49 -13.04
N THR A 194 17.22 35.48 -14.23
CA THR A 194 16.49 35.63 -15.51
C THR A 194 15.50 34.49 -15.75
N TYR A 195 15.80 33.28 -15.27
CA TYR A 195 14.97 32.09 -15.45
C TYR A 195 14.30 31.63 -14.14
N GLN A 196 14.33 32.46 -13.10
CA GLN A 196 13.81 32.13 -11.79
C GLN A 196 12.31 31.82 -11.83
N ASP A 197 11.50 32.67 -12.46
CA ASP A 197 10.05 32.44 -12.54
C ASP A 197 9.73 31.15 -13.29
N GLU A 198 10.48 30.82 -14.35
CA GLU A 198 10.32 29.57 -15.10
C GLU A 198 10.63 28.33 -14.21
N MET A 199 11.71 28.40 -13.43
CA MET A 199 12.09 27.35 -12.48
C MET A 199 11.09 27.21 -11.33
N ILE A 200 10.63 28.31 -10.75
CA ILE A 200 9.65 28.31 -9.67
C ILE A 200 8.33 27.73 -10.18
N ASN A 201 7.82 28.19 -11.33
CA ASN A 201 6.63 27.60 -11.96
C ASN A 201 6.77 26.11 -12.22
N PHE A 202 7.97 25.65 -12.60
CA PHE A 202 8.25 24.22 -12.71
C PHE A 202 8.14 23.48 -11.37
N TYR A 203 8.63 24.04 -10.27
CA TYR A 203 8.44 23.42 -8.95
C TYR A 203 6.97 23.32 -8.57
N PHE A 204 6.18 24.36 -8.86
CA PHE A 204 4.73 24.36 -8.65
C PHE A 204 4.07 23.21 -9.39
N ASP A 205 4.33 23.09 -10.68
CA ASP A 205 3.77 22.03 -11.50
C ASP A 205 4.24 20.65 -11.03
N TYR A 206 5.53 20.49 -10.72
CA TYR A 206 6.08 19.24 -10.22
C TYR A 206 5.38 18.79 -8.94
N LEU A 207 5.27 19.67 -7.95
CA LEU A 207 4.68 19.36 -6.64
C LEU A 207 3.18 19.09 -6.77
N LYS A 208 2.48 19.87 -7.59
CA LYS A 208 1.05 19.69 -7.86
C LYS A 208 0.78 18.34 -8.51
N THR A 209 1.47 18.04 -9.61
CA THR A 209 1.31 16.76 -10.29
C THR A 209 1.71 15.59 -9.39
N SER A 210 2.78 15.73 -8.59
CA SER A 210 3.17 14.72 -7.60
C SER A 210 2.07 14.47 -6.57
N ALA A 211 1.45 15.53 -6.03
CA ALA A 211 0.36 15.43 -5.08
C ALA A 211 -0.86 14.69 -5.66
N GLU A 212 -1.21 14.97 -6.91
CA GLU A 212 -2.32 14.32 -7.60
C GLU A 212 -2.10 12.81 -7.75
N TYR A 213 -0.90 12.39 -8.17
CA TYR A 213 -0.57 10.97 -8.33
C TYR A 213 -0.40 10.25 -7.00
N LEU A 214 0.27 10.86 -6.02
CA LEU A 214 0.42 10.30 -4.67
C LEU A 214 -0.95 10.10 -4.01
N LYS A 215 -1.89 11.05 -4.15
CA LYS A 215 -3.25 10.90 -3.62
C LYS A 215 -4.02 9.74 -4.26
N LYS A 216 -3.91 9.56 -5.59
CA LYS A 216 -4.52 8.43 -6.29
C LYS A 216 -3.89 7.11 -5.84
N TRP A 217 -2.57 7.08 -5.72
CA TRP A 217 -1.81 5.93 -5.28
C TRP A 217 -2.13 5.54 -3.84
N ASP A 218 -2.15 6.49 -2.90
CA ASP A 218 -2.53 6.26 -1.50
C ASP A 218 -3.94 5.67 -1.39
N LYS A 219 -4.88 6.17 -2.20
CA LYS A 219 -6.24 5.62 -2.24
C LYS A 219 -6.27 4.18 -2.76
N MET A 220 -5.52 3.89 -3.83
CA MET A 220 -5.39 2.52 -4.37
C MET A 220 -4.73 1.59 -3.34
N CYS A 221 -3.63 2.02 -2.72
CA CYS A 221 -2.94 1.29 -1.67
C CYS A 221 -3.84 1.03 -0.47
N SER A 222 -4.69 1.98 -0.07
CA SER A 222 -5.65 1.77 1.02
C SER A 222 -6.63 0.63 0.71
N PHE A 223 -7.14 0.54 -0.52
CA PHE A 223 -7.97 -0.58 -0.95
C PHE A 223 -7.18 -1.90 -0.94
N ARG A 224 -5.95 -1.92 -1.48
CA ARG A 224 -5.08 -3.11 -1.48
C ARG A 224 -4.79 -3.61 -0.07
N ASP A 225 -4.39 -2.72 0.84
CA ASP A 225 -4.10 -3.06 2.23
C ASP A 225 -5.31 -3.70 2.92
N ARG A 226 -6.51 -3.12 2.73
CA ARG A 226 -7.76 -3.70 3.26
C ARG A 226 -8.04 -5.07 2.66
N ALA A 227 -7.78 -5.26 1.37
CA ALA A 227 -7.93 -6.56 0.71
C ALA A 227 -6.93 -7.59 1.29
N TYR A 228 -5.68 -7.20 1.55
CA TYR A 228 -4.69 -8.07 2.19
C TYR A 228 -5.10 -8.50 3.60
N LEU A 229 -5.50 -7.54 4.43
CA LEU A 229 -5.94 -7.83 5.80
C LEU A 229 -7.20 -8.71 5.80
N ALA A 230 -8.16 -8.42 4.94
CA ALA A 230 -9.35 -9.26 4.79
C ALA A 230 -8.99 -10.67 4.27
N ALA A 231 -8.00 -10.81 3.39
CA ALA A 231 -7.55 -12.12 2.89
C ALA A 231 -6.90 -12.95 4.01
N TYR A 232 -6.13 -12.31 4.90
CA TYR A 232 -5.59 -12.96 6.10
C TYR A 232 -6.72 -13.52 6.98
N GLU A 233 -7.76 -12.73 7.21
CA GLU A 233 -8.94 -13.10 7.98
C GLU A 233 -9.88 -14.08 7.24
N SER A 234 -9.55 -14.43 5.99
CA SER A 234 -10.42 -15.24 5.11
C SER A 234 -11.80 -14.61 4.86
N ASN A 235 -11.90 -13.28 5.00
CA ASN A 235 -13.11 -12.50 4.73
C ASN A 235 -13.21 -12.18 3.22
N TRP A 236 -13.48 -13.20 2.42
CA TRP A 236 -13.51 -13.11 0.95
C TRP A 236 -14.43 -12.01 0.38
N PRO A 237 -15.63 -11.73 0.95
CA PRO A 237 -16.44 -10.62 0.47
C PRO A 237 -15.76 -9.25 0.58
N GLU A 238 -15.02 -8.99 1.66
CA GLU A 238 -14.31 -7.72 1.83
C GLU A 238 -13.07 -7.65 0.93
N VAL A 239 -12.41 -8.79 0.66
CA VAL A 239 -11.36 -8.86 -0.37
C VAL A 239 -11.92 -8.49 -1.73
N ILE A 240 -13.03 -9.12 -2.15
CA ILE A 240 -13.66 -8.86 -3.47
C ILE A 240 -14.04 -7.38 -3.62
N LYS A 241 -14.63 -6.78 -2.59
CA LYS A 241 -15.02 -5.37 -2.56
C LYS A 241 -13.81 -4.44 -2.74
N ASN A 242 -12.79 -4.60 -1.90
CA ASN A 242 -11.65 -3.68 -1.91
C ASN A 242 -10.70 -3.94 -3.09
N ALA A 243 -10.43 -5.20 -3.43
CA ALA A 243 -9.62 -5.53 -4.60
C ALA A 243 -10.29 -5.05 -5.90
N GLY A 244 -11.61 -5.25 -6.04
CA GLY A 244 -12.37 -4.70 -7.16
C GLY A 244 -12.35 -3.17 -7.21
N ALA A 245 -12.38 -2.48 -6.06
CA ALA A 245 -12.24 -1.02 -6.00
C ALA A 245 -10.83 -0.55 -6.41
N ALA A 246 -9.78 -1.30 -6.06
CA ALA A 246 -8.41 -1.01 -6.49
C ALA A 246 -8.26 -1.16 -8.01
N ILE A 247 -8.75 -2.26 -8.60
CA ILE A 247 -8.73 -2.49 -10.06
C ILE A 247 -9.48 -1.39 -10.82
N LYS A 248 -10.68 -1.01 -10.34
CA LYS A 248 -11.47 0.08 -10.95
C LYS A 248 -10.72 1.42 -10.93
N LEU A 249 -9.95 1.69 -9.88
CA LEU A 249 -9.17 2.91 -9.76
C LEU A 249 -7.88 2.87 -10.60
N ALA A 250 -7.27 1.70 -10.72
CA ALA A 250 -5.97 1.48 -11.36
C ALA A 250 -5.97 0.18 -12.18
N PRO A 251 -6.40 0.19 -13.44
CA PRO A 251 -6.60 -1.03 -14.23
C PRO A 251 -5.33 -1.82 -14.58
N TYR A 252 -4.15 -1.21 -14.43
CA TYR A 252 -2.85 -1.84 -14.67
C TYR A 252 -2.16 -2.32 -13.38
N GLU A 253 -2.78 -2.10 -12.22
CA GLU A 253 -2.20 -2.53 -10.95
C GLU A 253 -2.15 -4.06 -10.88
N LYS A 254 -1.14 -4.64 -10.23
CA LYS A 254 -0.92 -6.09 -10.33
C LYS A 254 -1.53 -6.90 -9.20
N GLU A 255 -1.58 -6.34 -8.00
CA GLU A 255 -1.83 -7.14 -6.80
C GLU A 255 -3.30 -7.41 -6.56
N ALA A 256 -4.16 -6.44 -6.79
CA ALA A 256 -5.60 -6.64 -6.66
C ALA A 256 -6.14 -7.52 -7.80
N HIS A 257 -5.53 -7.51 -8.99
CA HIS A 257 -5.78 -8.49 -10.06
C HIS A 257 -5.40 -9.93 -9.69
N ILE A 258 -4.56 -10.13 -8.68
CA ILE A 258 -4.28 -11.46 -8.12
C ILE A 258 -5.22 -11.76 -6.94
N LEU A 259 -5.41 -10.80 -6.03
CA LEU A 259 -6.25 -10.98 -4.83
C LEU A 259 -7.73 -11.18 -5.17
N LEU A 260 -8.25 -10.51 -6.20
CA LEU A 260 -9.67 -10.58 -6.56
C LEU A 260 -10.06 -11.97 -7.09
N PRO A 261 -9.39 -12.54 -8.13
CA PRO A 261 -9.67 -13.89 -8.57
C PRO A 261 -9.42 -14.93 -7.47
N MET A 262 -8.36 -14.76 -6.66
CA MET A 262 -8.12 -15.64 -5.51
C MET A 262 -9.33 -15.66 -4.56
N ALA A 263 -9.85 -14.49 -4.17
CA ALA A 263 -10.99 -14.41 -3.27
C ALA A 263 -12.28 -14.96 -3.89
N MET A 264 -12.49 -14.80 -5.20
CA MET A 264 -13.60 -15.44 -5.91
C MET A 264 -13.50 -16.97 -5.84
N LEU A 265 -12.31 -17.52 -6.12
CA LEU A 265 -12.06 -18.96 -6.10
C LEU A 265 -12.24 -19.57 -4.71
N GLU A 266 -11.81 -18.87 -3.66
CA GLU A 266 -11.96 -19.33 -2.27
C GLU A 266 -13.36 -19.10 -1.69
N LYS A 267 -14.09 -18.09 -2.18
CA LYS A 267 -15.52 -17.90 -1.85
C LYS A 267 -16.38 -19.03 -2.43
N GLY A 268 -16.07 -19.51 -3.63
CA GLY A 268 -16.67 -20.71 -4.20
C GLY A 268 -18.14 -20.58 -4.64
N GLY A 269 -18.60 -19.39 -5.03
CA GLY A 269 -19.91 -19.21 -5.65
C GLY A 269 -19.99 -19.80 -7.07
N GLU A 270 -21.21 -20.10 -7.53
CA GLU A 270 -21.47 -20.83 -8.79
C GLU A 270 -20.80 -20.21 -10.03
N THR A 271 -20.72 -18.87 -10.10
CA THR A 271 -20.11 -18.13 -11.22
C THR A 271 -18.68 -17.65 -10.94
N ASP A 272 -18.18 -17.85 -9.72
CA ASP A 272 -16.93 -17.24 -9.26
C ASP A 272 -15.71 -17.79 -10.03
N SER A 273 -15.71 -19.08 -10.42
CA SER A 273 -14.64 -19.69 -11.24
C SER A 273 -14.55 -19.10 -12.65
N ALA A 274 -15.71 -18.90 -13.29
CA ALA A 274 -15.78 -18.32 -14.64
C ALA A 274 -15.37 -16.83 -14.63
N ALA A 275 -15.84 -16.06 -13.65
CA ALA A 275 -15.45 -14.66 -13.49
C ALA A 275 -13.95 -14.51 -13.20
N ALA A 276 -13.40 -15.35 -12.32
CA ALA A 276 -11.96 -15.40 -12.05
C ALA A 276 -11.14 -15.72 -13.30
N LYS A 277 -11.62 -16.66 -14.14
CA LYS A 277 -10.97 -17.01 -15.40
C LYS A 277 -10.87 -15.82 -16.35
N THR A 278 -11.97 -15.11 -16.57
CA THR A 278 -11.97 -13.92 -17.44
C THR A 278 -10.97 -12.88 -16.95
N LEU A 279 -10.99 -12.57 -15.65
CA LEU A 279 -10.06 -11.60 -15.05
C LEU A 279 -8.59 -12.01 -15.24
N ILE A 280 -8.27 -13.29 -15.04
CA ILE A 280 -6.90 -13.79 -15.18
C ILE A 280 -6.44 -13.81 -16.64
N ASP A 281 -7.29 -14.22 -17.56
CA ASP A 281 -6.95 -14.25 -18.99
C ASP A 281 -6.74 -12.82 -19.53
N GLU A 282 -7.57 -11.86 -19.11
CA GLU A 282 -7.40 -10.43 -19.41
C GLU A 282 -6.11 -9.88 -18.79
N TYR A 283 -5.83 -10.20 -17.52
CA TYR A 283 -4.62 -9.79 -16.83
C TYR A 283 -3.35 -10.32 -17.50
N LEU A 284 -3.32 -11.61 -17.85
CA LEU A 284 -2.20 -12.22 -18.56
C LEU A 284 -2.02 -11.58 -19.94
N LYS A 285 -3.09 -11.24 -20.65
CA LYS A 285 -3.00 -10.51 -21.93
C LYS A 285 -2.41 -9.12 -21.73
N LEU A 286 -2.85 -8.39 -20.70
CA LEU A 286 -2.38 -7.05 -20.37
C LEU A 286 -0.89 -7.01 -20.00
N HIS A 287 -0.43 -8.04 -19.28
CA HIS A 287 0.95 -8.15 -18.79
C HIS A 287 1.80 -9.16 -19.56
N GLN A 288 1.47 -9.41 -20.83
CA GLN A 288 2.24 -10.23 -21.78
C GLN A 288 2.57 -11.66 -21.28
N GLY A 289 1.73 -12.22 -20.41
CA GLY A 289 1.87 -13.58 -19.91
C GLY A 289 3.06 -13.78 -18.96
N GLN A 290 3.51 -12.74 -18.25
CA GLN A 290 4.70 -12.82 -17.38
C GLN A 290 4.37 -12.62 -15.90
N ASP A 291 3.52 -13.47 -15.33
CA ASP A 291 3.16 -13.37 -13.91
C ASP A 291 2.88 -14.75 -13.29
N ALA A 292 3.74 -15.17 -12.34
CA ALA A 292 3.67 -16.52 -11.76
C ALA A 292 2.38 -16.76 -10.95
N PRO A 293 1.94 -15.84 -10.06
CA PRO A 293 0.64 -15.92 -9.40
C PRO A 293 -0.54 -16.10 -10.36
N ALA A 294 -0.55 -15.41 -11.51
CA ALA A 294 -1.66 -15.51 -12.46
C ALA A 294 -1.75 -16.91 -13.10
N TYR A 295 -0.62 -17.50 -13.51
CA TYR A 295 -0.58 -18.89 -13.97
C TYR A 295 -1.04 -19.86 -12.88
N LEU A 296 -0.62 -19.64 -11.63
CA LEU A 296 -1.06 -20.49 -10.51
C LEU A 296 -2.57 -20.44 -10.34
N LEU A 297 -3.17 -19.24 -10.33
CA LEU A 297 -4.63 -19.09 -10.18
C LEU A 297 -5.39 -19.67 -11.37
N ARG A 298 -4.84 -19.59 -12.60
CA ARG A 298 -5.40 -20.30 -13.77
C ARG A 298 -5.37 -21.82 -13.56
N GLY A 299 -4.28 -22.33 -13.00
CA GLY A 299 -4.19 -23.74 -12.60
C GLY A 299 -5.21 -24.12 -11.54
N VAL A 300 -5.47 -23.24 -10.56
CA VAL A 300 -6.53 -23.44 -9.55
C VAL A 300 -7.92 -23.49 -10.18
N ILE A 301 -8.21 -22.67 -11.19
CA ILE A 301 -9.46 -22.73 -11.95
C ILE A 301 -9.59 -24.08 -12.67
N ASN A 302 -8.53 -24.50 -13.37
CA ASN A 302 -8.51 -25.78 -14.06
C ASN A 302 -8.71 -26.94 -13.08
N LEU A 303 -8.07 -26.88 -11.91
CA LEU A 303 -8.25 -27.85 -10.84
C LEU A 303 -9.72 -27.93 -10.38
N LYS A 304 -10.33 -26.79 -10.02
CA LYS A 304 -11.74 -26.74 -9.59
C LYS A 304 -12.73 -27.23 -10.66
N ASN A 305 -12.36 -27.12 -11.94
CA ASN A 305 -13.15 -27.61 -13.06
C ASN A 305 -12.89 -29.10 -13.40
N GLY A 306 -12.02 -29.80 -12.65
CA GLY A 306 -11.63 -31.19 -12.89
C GLY A 306 -10.60 -31.39 -14.02
N ASN A 307 -10.06 -30.31 -14.58
CA ASN A 307 -9.07 -30.33 -15.66
C ASN A 307 -7.65 -30.47 -15.09
N PHE A 308 -7.36 -31.62 -14.50
CA PHE A 308 -6.12 -31.81 -13.75
C PHE A 308 -4.84 -31.64 -14.59
N ASP A 309 -4.79 -32.16 -15.81
CA ASP A 309 -3.57 -32.08 -16.63
C ASP A 309 -3.24 -30.64 -17.00
N SER A 310 -4.26 -29.86 -17.39
CA SER A 310 -4.14 -28.42 -17.62
C SER A 310 -3.72 -27.67 -16.36
N ALA A 311 -4.24 -28.06 -15.18
CA ALA A 311 -3.85 -27.47 -13.91
C ALA A 311 -2.36 -27.69 -13.60
N ILE A 312 -1.85 -28.91 -13.83
CA ILE A 312 -0.43 -29.23 -13.62
C ILE A 312 0.46 -28.40 -14.55
N ILE A 313 0.10 -28.28 -15.84
CA ILE A 313 0.83 -27.45 -16.80
C ILE A 313 0.91 -25.99 -16.33
N ASP A 314 -0.20 -25.44 -15.84
CA ASP A 314 -0.25 -24.08 -15.31
C ASP A 314 0.60 -23.90 -14.05
N PHE A 315 0.60 -24.89 -13.15
CA PHE A 315 1.47 -24.89 -11.97
C PHE A 315 2.95 -24.99 -12.35
N ASP A 316 3.30 -25.76 -13.38
CA ASP A 316 4.67 -25.83 -13.91
C ASP A 316 5.12 -24.50 -14.52
N GLN A 317 4.25 -23.84 -15.28
CA GLN A 317 4.51 -22.50 -15.81
C GLN A 317 4.74 -21.51 -14.67
N SER A 318 3.86 -21.52 -13.65
CA SER A 318 4.03 -20.68 -12.46
C SER A 318 5.38 -20.90 -11.75
N ALA A 319 5.76 -22.16 -11.53
CA ALA A 319 7.05 -22.51 -10.92
C ALA A 319 8.25 -21.99 -11.72
N ALA A 320 8.18 -21.99 -13.06
CA ALA A 320 9.25 -21.48 -13.91
C ALA A 320 9.39 -19.94 -13.86
N TYR A 321 8.31 -19.21 -13.56
CA TYR A 321 8.33 -17.74 -13.50
C TYR A 321 8.72 -17.18 -12.13
N TYR A 322 8.45 -17.89 -11.03
CA TYR A 322 8.76 -17.40 -9.68
C TYR A 322 10.21 -16.93 -9.45
N PRO A 323 11.26 -17.62 -9.95
CA PRO A 323 12.63 -17.15 -9.80
C PRO A 323 12.87 -15.76 -10.42
N LYS A 324 12.36 -15.52 -11.63
CA LYS A 324 12.47 -14.22 -12.31
C LYS A 324 11.71 -13.12 -11.58
N GLN A 325 10.54 -13.46 -11.05
CA GLN A 325 9.72 -12.53 -10.28
C GLN A 325 10.36 -12.14 -8.94
N GLN A 326 11.02 -13.09 -8.27
CA GLN A 326 11.76 -12.82 -7.03
C GLN A 326 12.97 -11.90 -7.27
N GLU A 327 13.68 -12.06 -8.38
CA GLU A 327 14.78 -11.15 -8.76
C GLU A 327 14.27 -9.71 -8.94
N ALA A 328 13.12 -9.55 -9.61
CA ALA A 328 12.47 -8.25 -9.80
C ALA A 328 11.74 -7.69 -8.56
N LEU A 329 11.60 -8.47 -7.48
CA LEU A 329 10.85 -8.09 -6.29
C LEU A 329 11.53 -6.97 -5.48
N LEU A 330 12.87 -6.92 -5.52
CA LEU A 330 13.65 -5.94 -4.76
C LEU A 330 13.31 -4.50 -5.17
N ASP A 331 13.06 -4.25 -6.45
CA ASP A 331 12.70 -2.93 -6.96
C ASP A 331 11.31 -2.50 -6.50
N ARG A 332 10.34 -3.43 -6.48
CA ARG A 332 8.97 -3.15 -6.00
C ARG A 332 8.93 -2.95 -4.48
N MET A 333 9.78 -3.65 -3.73
CA MET A 333 9.88 -3.46 -2.29
C MET A 333 10.32 -2.05 -1.88
N ASN A 334 10.93 -1.29 -2.79
CA ASN A 334 11.23 0.12 -2.52
C ASN A 334 9.97 0.98 -2.34
N LEU A 335 8.86 0.67 -3.04
CA LEU A 335 7.57 1.35 -2.82
C LEU A 335 7.06 1.11 -1.40
N TYR A 336 7.12 -0.13 -0.91
CA TYR A 336 6.70 -0.48 0.44
C TYR A 336 7.60 0.13 1.52
N LYS A 337 8.91 0.24 1.28
CA LYS A 337 9.84 0.95 2.18
C LYS A 337 9.46 2.42 2.37
N LYS A 338 8.94 3.08 1.33
CA LYS A 338 8.46 4.46 1.40
C LYS A 338 7.19 4.61 2.25
N ARG A 339 6.39 3.55 2.38
CA ARG A 339 5.18 3.50 3.21
C ARG A 339 5.55 3.21 4.66
N ASN A 340 6.02 4.24 5.37
CA ASN A 340 6.52 4.16 6.75
C ASN A 340 5.61 3.38 7.73
N PHE A 341 4.28 3.47 7.58
CA PHE A 341 3.33 2.68 8.37
C PHE A 341 3.55 1.17 8.22
N LEU A 342 3.80 0.67 7.00
CA LEU A 342 3.92 -0.77 6.74
C LEU A 342 5.10 -1.40 7.49
N ASN A 343 6.15 -0.63 7.74
CA ASN A 343 7.34 -1.10 8.45
C ASN A 343 7.24 -0.93 9.97
N LYS A 344 6.23 -0.20 10.47
CA LYS A 344 6.11 0.19 11.89
C LYS A 344 4.85 -0.33 12.58
N SER A 345 3.85 -0.74 11.81
CA SER A 345 2.64 -1.34 12.34
C SER A 345 2.66 -2.84 12.16
N LYS A 346 1.82 -3.50 12.94
CA LYS A 346 1.69 -4.95 12.91
C LYS A 346 0.89 -5.38 11.66
N GLU A 347 -0.14 -4.62 11.30
CA GLU A 347 -0.92 -4.76 10.06
C GLU A 347 -0.03 -4.61 8.83
N GLY A 348 0.92 -3.67 8.91
CA GLY A 348 1.94 -3.45 7.90
C GLY A 348 2.80 -4.68 7.62
N ARG A 349 3.31 -5.31 8.68
CA ARG A 349 4.09 -6.55 8.57
C ARG A 349 3.27 -7.70 8.00
N MET A 350 2.00 -7.80 8.37
CA MET A 350 1.09 -8.80 7.80
C MET A 350 0.93 -8.60 6.29
N ILE A 351 0.66 -7.37 5.84
CA ILE A 351 0.55 -7.03 4.41
C ILE A 351 1.84 -7.43 3.68
N LEU A 352 3.01 -7.08 4.24
CA LEU A 352 4.30 -7.44 3.68
C LEU A 352 4.48 -8.96 3.57
N ASN A 353 4.18 -9.71 4.62
CA ASN A 353 4.34 -11.16 4.64
C ASN A 353 3.44 -11.85 3.59
N ILE A 354 2.19 -11.40 3.45
CA ILE A 354 1.27 -11.95 2.44
C ILE A 354 1.76 -11.61 1.03
N TYR A 355 2.16 -10.36 0.82
CA TYR A 355 2.75 -9.93 -0.45
C TYR A 355 3.99 -10.75 -0.80
N TRP A 356 4.91 -10.93 0.14
CA TRP A 356 6.09 -11.79 -0.02
C TRP A 356 5.69 -13.23 -0.36
N GLY A 357 4.68 -13.79 0.30
CA GLY A 357 4.16 -15.13 0.00
C GLY A 357 3.66 -15.27 -1.43
N ILE A 358 2.85 -14.30 -1.89
CA ILE A 358 2.35 -14.23 -3.27
C ILE A 358 3.51 -14.17 -4.26
N MET A 359 4.43 -13.24 -4.07
CA MET A 359 5.49 -12.93 -5.04
C MET A 359 6.61 -13.96 -5.05
N SER A 360 6.79 -14.72 -3.95
CA SER A 360 7.84 -15.73 -3.82
C SER A 360 7.35 -17.16 -4.01
N GLY A 361 6.04 -17.37 -4.18
CA GLY A 361 5.45 -18.68 -4.35
C GLY A 361 5.50 -19.52 -3.07
N ALA A 362 5.06 -18.94 -1.97
CA ALA A 362 4.93 -19.61 -0.66
C ALA A 362 3.47 -19.72 -0.23
N GLY A 363 3.19 -20.66 0.66
CA GLY A 363 1.85 -20.93 1.17
C GLY A 363 0.85 -21.22 0.04
N TYR A 364 -0.25 -20.47 -0.02
CA TYR A 364 -1.27 -20.59 -1.07
C TYR A 364 -0.67 -20.53 -2.48
N PHE A 365 0.34 -19.70 -2.69
CA PHE A 365 0.95 -19.46 -3.99
C PHE A 365 2.11 -20.42 -4.29
N SER A 366 2.28 -21.50 -3.51
CA SER A 366 3.25 -22.55 -3.84
C SER A 366 2.71 -23.48 -4.93
N PRO A 367 3.34 -23.56 -6.13
CA PRO A 367 2.90 -24.49 -7.17
C PRO A 367 2.91 -25.95 -6.72
N ASP A 368 3.87 -26.33 -5.86
CA ASP A 368 3.97 -27.70 -5.35
C ASP A 368 2.80 -28.08 -4.45
N PHE A 369 2.34 -27.14 -3.62
CA PHE A 369 1.16 -27.36 -2.80
C PHE A 369 -0.12 -27.38 -3.61
N GLN A 370 -0.18 -26.60 -4.69
CA GLN A 370 -1.30 -26.70 -5.62
C GLN A 370 -1.33 -28.04 -6.36
N LYS A 371 -0.17 -28.57 -6.76
CA LYS A 371 -0.04 -29.95 -7.29
C LYS A 371 -0.39 -31.01 -6.25
N ALA A 372 -0.01 -30.81 -4.98
CA ALA A 372 -0.41 -31.71 -3.90
C ALA A 372 -1.93 -31.70 -3.70
N ARG A 373 -2.57 -30.53 -3.76
CA ARG A 373 -4.03 -30.40 -3.76
C ARG A 373 -4.68 -31.16 -4.92
N ALA A 374 -4.10 -31.07 -6.12
CA ALA A 374 -4.55 -31.85 -7.27
C ALA A 374 -4.47 -33.37 -7.05
N CYS A 375 -3.39 -33.87 -6.44
CA CYS A 375 -3.29 -35.28 -6.05
C CYS A 375 -4.36 -35.67 -5.03
N LEU A 376 -4.67 -34.81 -4.05
CA LEU A 376 -5.71 -35.08 -3.05
C LEU A 376 -7.10 -35.15 -3.65
N GLU A 377 -7.44 -34.25 -4.58
CA GLU A 377 -8.72 -34.28 -5.30
C GLU A 377 -8.87 -35.54 -6.17
N LYS A 378 -7.77 -36.11 -6.65
CA LYS A 378 -7.73 -37.43 -7.32
C LYS A 378 -7.75 -38.62 -6.36
N GLY A 379 -7.66 -38.40 -5.05
CA GLY A 379 -7.55 -39.47 -4.04
C GLY A 379 -6.14 -40.04 -3.85
N GLU A 380 -5.12 -39.47 -4.51
CA GLU A 380 -3.72 -39.90 -4.47
C GLU A 380 -2.97 -39.35 -3.24
N LYS A 381 -3.35 -39.80 -2.04
CA LYS A 381 -2.82 -39.27 -0.78
C LYS A 381 -1.30 -39.41 -0.62
N ASP A 382 -0.72 -40.52 -1.06
CA ASP A 382 0.72 -40.76 -0.96
C ASP A 382 1.53 -39.84 -1.87
N ASN A 383 1.05 -39.62 -3.11
CA ASN A 383 1.67 -38.66 -4.02
C ASN A 383 1.60 -37.23 -3.48
N ALA A 384 0.47 -36.85 -2.90
CA ALA A 384 0.33 -35.55 -2.25
C ALA A 384 1.31 -35.39 -1.08
N ARG A 385 1.43 -36.41 -0.21
CA ARG A 385 2.39 -36.44 0.90
C ARG A 385 3.82 -36.25 0.39
N THR A 386 4.24 -37.03 -0.59
CA THR A 386 5.59 -36.94 -1.18
C THR A 386 5.86 -35.54 -1.72
N LYS A 387 4.93 -34.94 -2.47
CA LYS A 387 5.09 -33.57 -2.99
C LYS A 387 5.28 -32.54 -1.89
N ILE A 388 4.55 -32.67 -0.78
CA ILE A 388 4.66 -31.75 0.35
C ILE A 388 6.02 -31.92 1.04
N PHE A 389 6.43 -33.15 1.36
CA PHE A 389 7.75 -33.42 1.97
C PHE A 389 8.89 -32.93 1.07
N ASP A 390 8.86 -33.26 -0.21
CA ASP A 390 9.87 -32.82 -1.18
C ASP A 390 9.98 -31.29 -1.23
N HIS A 391 8.85 -30.58 -1.13
CA HIS A 391 8.84 -29.13 -1.09
C HIS A 391 9.59 -28.59 0.16
N PHE A 392 9.26 -29.08 1.36
CA PHE A 392 9.94 -28.66 2.58
C PHE A 392 11.44 -29.04 2.58
N PHE A 393 11.80 -30.20 2.02
CA PHE A 393 13.20 -30.58 1.86
C PHE A 393 13.94 -29.67 0.87
N ARG A 394 13.30 -29.26 -0.24
CA ARG A 394 13.87 -28.25 -1.14
C ARG A 394 14.07 -26.91 -0.42
N ARG A 395 13.08 -26.43 0.34
CA ARG A 395 13.21 -25.19 1.14
C ARG A 395 14.39 -25.26 2.10
N ARG A 396 14.52 -26.39 2.81
CA ARG A 396 15.64 -26.69 3.71
C ARG A 396 16.98 -26.61 2.97
N MET A 397 17.13 -27.34 1.88
CA MET A 397 18.37 -27.39 1.10
C MET A 397 18.76 -26.05 0.48
N GLN A 398 17.78 -25.23 0.12
CA GLN A 398 18.00 -23.89 -0.44
C GLN A 398 18.13 -22.80 0.63
N GLY A 399 17.97 -23.12 1.91
CA GLY A 399 18.01 -22.15 3.01
C GLY A 399 16.87 -21.12 2.97
N GLN A 400 15.73 -21.43 2.35
CA GLN A 400 14.57 -20.53 2.20
C GLN A 400 13.65 -20.55 3.44
N TRP A 401 14.24 -20.28 4.61
CA TRP A 401 13.60 -20.43 5.92
C TRP A 401 12.45 -19.46 6.18
N ASP A 402 12.52 -18.28 5.55
CA ASP A 402 11.53 -17.22 5.58
C ASP A 402 10.18 -17.64 4.99
N LYS A 403 10.17 -18.66 4.11
CA LYS A 403 8.95 -19.18 3.45
C LYS A 403 8.30 -20.33 4.21
N VAL A 404 9.10 -21.09 4.97
CA VAL A 404 8.68 -22.32 5.64
C VAL A 404 7.48 -22.12 6.57
N LEU A 405 7.41 -21.00 7.29
CA LEU A 405 6.29 -20.75 8.19
C LEU A 405 4.97 -20.57 7.43
N ALA A 406 4.97 -19.76 6.37
CA ALA A 406 3.79 -19.57 5.52
C ALA A 406 3.40 -20.89 4.81
N ASP A 407 4.41 -21.64 4.36
CA ASP A 407 4.24 -22.96 3.75
C ASP A 407 3.57 -23.94 4.72
N PHE A 408 4.04 -23.98 5.98
CA PHE A 408 3.51 -24.81 7.04
C PHE A 408 2.07 -24.43 7.40
N GLN A 409 1.81 -23.13 7.64
CA GLN A 409 0.48 -22.62 7.96
C GLN A 409 -0.54 -22.97 6.87
N TYR A 410 -0.15 -22.88 5.60
CA TYR A 410 -1.00 -23.25 4.48
C TYR A 410 -1.30 -24.75 4.47
N CYS A 411 -0.27 -25.60 4.57
CA CYS A 411 -0.46 -27.05 4.61
C CYS A 411 -1.39 -27.45 5.76
N ASN A 412 -1.15 -26.89 6.94
CA ASN A 412 -1.92 -27.15 8.16
C ASN A 412 -3.39 -26.75 8.04
N LYS A 413 -3.67 -25.61 7.40
CA LYS A 413 -5.04 -25.08 7.30
C LYS A 413 -5.82 -25.71 6.13
N PHE A 414 -5.17 -26.01 5.01
CA PHE A 414 -5.89 -26.22 3.74
C PHE A 414 -5.67 -27.58 3.10
N LEU A 415 -4.56 -28.27 3.37
CA LEU A 415 -4.30 -29.55 2.71
C LEU A 415 -4.84 -30.74 3.51
N ASN A 416 -5.33 -30.54 4.75
CA ASN A 416 -5.92 -31.53 5.67
C ASN A 416 -5.52 -32.99 5.37
N THR A 417 -4.21 -33.18 5.25
CA THR A 417 -3.62 -34.47 4.92
C THR A 417 -3.29 -35.15 6.24
N ALA A 418 -3.21 -36.47 6.23
CA ALA A 418 -2.68 -37.26 7.36
C ALA A 418 -1.20 -36.94 7.68
N LEU A 419 -0.62 -35.86 7.13
CA LEU A 419 0.64 -35.24 7.55
C LEU A 419 0.63 -34.87 9.04
N HIS A 420 -0.54 -34.50 9.57
CA HIS A 420 -0.73 -34.20 11.00
C HIS A 420 -0.93 -35.44 11.87
N ASP A 421 -1.14 -36.61 11.25
CA ASP A 421 -1.60 -37.83 11.90
C ASP A 421 -0.45 -38.84 12.10
N ILE A 422 0.71 -38.31 12.43
CA ILE A 422 1.65 -39.06 13.26
C ILE A 422 1.54 -38.39 14.61
N ASN A 423 1.18 -39.16 15.64
CA ASN A 423 1.22 -38.82 17.06
C ASN A 423 2.54 -38.13 17.56
N GLY A 424 3.48 -37.77 16.69
CA GLY A 424 4.77 -37.14 16.98
C GLY A 424 4.70 -35.68 17.41
N GLY A 425 3.70 -34.89 17.02
CA GLY A 425 3.59 -33.49 17.46
C GLY A 425 3.35 -33.34 18.97
N GLU A 426 2.51 -34.21 19.54
CA GLU A 426 2.25 -34.26 20.99
C GLU A 426 3.33 -35.03 21.77
N GLN A 427 4.17 -35.80 21.07
CA GLN A 427 5.23 -36.60 21.67
C GLN A 427 6.60 -35.91 21.63
N LEU A 428 6.79 -34.85 20.84
CA LEU A 428 7.98 -34.03 20.91
C LEU A 428 7.74 -32.82 21.84
N ASN A 429 8.64 -32.58 22.78
CA ASN A 429 8.60 -31.38 23.63
C ASN A 429 9.66 -30.37 23.21
N LEU A 430 9.26 -29.10 23.16
CA LEU A 430 10.12 -27.96 22.91
C LEU A 430 10.45 -27.24 24.22
N SER A 431 11.74 -27.16 24.56
CA SER A 431 12.25 -26.28 25.62
C SER A 431 13.10 -25.17 25.02
N VAL A 432 12.86 -23.93 25.45
CA VAL A 432 13.62 -22.75 25.03
C VAL A 432 14.08 -21.97 26.25
N GLU A 433 15.39 -21.94 26.45
CA GLU A 433 16.01 -21.32 27.62
C GLU A 433 16.91 -20.14 27.22
N PRO A 434 17.01 -19.08 28.05
CA PRO A 434 17.97 -18.03 27.81
C PRO A 434 19.40 -18.52 28.10
N ALA A 435 20.34 -18.22 27.21
CA ALA A 435 21.75 -18.50 27.49
C ALA A 435 22.33 -17.48 28.49
N PHE A 436 22.98 -17.97 29.55
CA PHE A 436 23.66 -17.10 30.52
C PHE A 436 24.67 -16.15 29.81
N PHE A 437 24.63 -14.87 30.17
CA PHE A 437 25.50 -13.77 29.70
C PHE A 437 25.33 -13.29 28.24
N THR A 438 24.44 -13.87 27.44
CA THR A 438 24.18 -13.36 26.07
C THR A 438 22.68 -13.24 25.81
N ASN A 439 22.28 -12.39 24.89
CA ASN A 439 20.90 -12.36 24.41
C ASN A 439 20.61 -13.46 23.37
N SER A 440 20.82 -14.73 23.76
CA SER A 440 20.59 -15.90 22.92
C SER A 440 19.56 -16.84 23.53
N VAL A 441 18.84 -17.55 22.67
CA VAL A 441 18.02 -18.71 23.03
C VAL A 441 18.82 -20.00 22.83
N VAL A 442 18.65 -20.95 23.74
CA VAL A 442 19.09 -22.33 23.62
C VAL A 442 17.83 -23.16 23.41
N VAL A 443 17.80 -23.95 22.34
CA VAL A 443 16.63 -24.77 21.98
C VAL A 443 16.96 -26.23 22.19
N THR A 444 16.12 -26.91 22.97
CA THR A 444 16.21 -28.34 23.25
C THR A 444 14.92 -29.02 22.82
N ILE A 445 15.04 -30.14 22.10
CA ILE A 445 13.91 -30.99 21.71
C ILE A 445 14.04 -32.30 22.47
N THR A 446 12.94 -32.74 23.07
CA THR A 446 12.82 -34.06 23.70
C THR A 446 11.87 -34.92 22.90
N ASN A 447 12.29 -36.14 22.57
CA ASN A 447 11.47 -37.12 21.88
C ASN A 447 10.84 -38.09 22.88
N ASN A 448 9.59 -37.85 23.27
CA ASN A 448 8.80 -38.78 24.10
C ASN A 448 8.04 -39.82 23.28
N SER A 449 8.28 -39.90 21.96
CA SER A 449 7.67 -40.92 21.11
C SER A 449 8.38 -42.27 21.28
N ASN A 450 7.78 -43.30 20.70
CA ASN A 450 8.39 -44.62 20.57
C ASN A 450 9.13 -44.83 19.25
N LYS A 451 9.41 -43.76 18.49
CA LYS A 451 10.08 -43.81 17.20
C LYS A 451 11.26 -42.86 17.15
N ASP A 452 12.28 -43.25 16.39
CA ASP A 452 13.42 -42.40 16.10
C ASP A 452 13.03 -41.34 15.06
N ILE A 453 13.62 -40.15 15.16
CA ILE A 453 13.43 -39.04 14.23
C ILE A 453 14.75 -38.75 13.51
N HIS A 454 14.72 -38.75 12.18
CA HIS A 454 15.90 -38.55 11.34
C HIS A 454 15.90 -37.19 10.66
N ASN A 455 17.11 -36.66 10.45
CA ASN A 455 17.36 -35.44 9.69
C ASN A 455 16.49 -34.25 10.15
N MET A 456 16.34 -34.10 11.46
CA MET A 456 15.49 -33.11 12.10
C MET A 456 16.09 -31.70 12.00
N THR A 457 15.37 -30.80 11.36
CA THR A 457 15.62 -29.36 11.37
C THR A 457 14.59 -28.65 12.23
N VAL A 458 15.06 -27.71 13.06
CA VAL A 458 14.20 -26.93 13.95
C VAL A 458 14.19 -25.48 13.51
N LEU A 459 13.00 -25.01 13.12
CA LEU A 459 12.73 -23.60 12.84
C LEU A 459 11.99 -23.01 14.03
N LEU A 460 12.69 -22.24 14.86
CA LEU A 460 12.09 -21.60 16.02
C LEU A 460 11.21 -20.44 15.56
N CYS A 461 9.96 -20.44 16.01
CA CYS A 461 8.95 -19.42 15.77
C CYS A 461 8.73 -18.63 17.06
N VAL A 462 9.10 -17.35 17.06
CA VAL A 462 9.07 -16.51 18.26
C VAL A 462 8.13 -15.34 18.06
N ARG A 463 7.26 -15.10 19.04
CA ARG A 463 6.38 -13.95 19.11
C ARG A 463 6.82 -13.00 20.21
N PHE A 464 7.07 -11.75 19.84
CA PHE A 464 7.49 -10.69 20.75
C PHE A 464 6.32 -9.80 21.20
N THR A 465 6.59 -8.92 22.17
CA THR A 465 5.60 -8.01 22.79
C THR A 465 4.85 -7.10 21.82
N ASP A 466 5.50 -6.74 20.72
CA ASP A 466 4.98 -5.87 19.66
C ASP A 466 4.44 -6.66 18.46
N MET A 467 4.17 -7.95 18.61
CA MET A 467 3.58 -8.80 17.59
C MET A 467 2.12 -9.13 17.88
N PHE A 468 1.34 -9.51 16.85
CA PHE A 468 -0.04 -9.97 17.04
C PHE A 468 -0.09 -11.44 17.42
N GLN A 469 -1.19 -11.86 18.03
CA GLN A 469 -1.45 -13.28 18.24
C GLN A 469 -1.48 -14.02 16.88
N GLY A 470 -0.73 -15.11 16.76
CA GLY A 470 -0.57 -15.86 15.51
C GLY A 470 0.55 -15.33 14.57
N ASP A 471 1.11 -14.15 14.84
CA ASP A 471 2.29 -13.63 14.15
C ASP A 471 3.57 -14.18 14.82
N TYR A 472 4.46 -14.78 14.04
CA TYR A 472 5.73 -15.32 14.51
C TYR A 472 6.85 -14.94 13.55
N ILE A 473 8.01 -14.66 14.14
CA ILE A 473 9.26 -14.63 13.40
C ILE A 473 9.87 -16.01 13.46
N SER A 474 10.10 -16.61 12.29
CA SER A 474 10.74 -17.90 12.18
C SER A 474 12.22 -17.78 11.79
N PHE A 475 13.06 -18.63 12.37
CA PHE A 475 14.47 -18.76 12.01
C PHE A 475 15.03 -20.13 12.39
N PRO A 476 15.99 -20.68 11.63
CA PRO A 476 16.59 -21.96 11.96
C PRO A 476 17.48 -21.84 13.18
N VAL A 477 17.47 -22.87 14.02
CA VAL A 477 18.33 -22.97 15.20
C VAL A 477 19.22 -24.19 15.07
N GLY A 478 20.54 -23.96 15.14
CA GLY A 478 21.53 -25.02 15.01
C GLY A 478 21.59 -25.63 13.61
N ASP A 479 22.34 -26.73 13.52
CA ASP A 479 22.42 -27.56 12.32
C ASP A 479 21.34 -28.65 12.35
N THR A 480 21.19 -29.37 11.25
CA THR A 480 20.28 -30.52 11.19
C THR A 480 20.77 -31.63 12.13
N VAL A 481 19.89 -32.09 13.00
CA VAL A 481 20.15 -33.24 13.88
C VAL A 481 19.92 -34.52 13.07
N ALA A 482 20.98 -35.29 12.83
CA ALA A 482 20.92 -36.48 12.00
C ALA A 482 19.98 -37.57 12.57
N LEU A 483 19.99 -37.76 13.89
CA LEU A 483 19.19 -38.75 14.59
C LEU A 483 18.85 -38.25 16.01
N LEU A 484 17.56 -38.32 16.37
CA LEU A 484 17.06 -38.16 17.73
C LEU A 484 16.28 -39.42 18.11
N LYS A 485 16.83 -40.25 18.99
CA LYS A 485 16.19 -41.53 19.35
C LYS A 485 14.96 -41.35 20.21
N ALA A 486 14.10 -42.36 20.22
CA ALA A 486 13.00 -42.46 21.16
C ALA A 486 13.48 -42.33 22.62
N GLY A 487 12.86 -41.45 23.39
CA GLY A 487 13.17 -41.17 24.80
C GLY A 487 14.33 -40.19 25.04
N GLU A 488 15.04 -39.74 24.00
CA GLU A 488 16.21 -38.86 24.15
C GLU A 488 15.84 -37.36 24.08
N SER A 489 16.74 -36.53 24.63
CA SER A 489 16.70 -35.07 24.46
C SER A 489 17.98 -34.59 23.80
N VAL A 490 17.87 -33.62 22.91
CA VAL A 490 19.01 -33.00 22.23
C VAL A 490 18.90 -31.48 22.27
N THR A 491 19.99 -30.81 22.67
CA THR A 491 20.14 -29.37 22.48
C THR A 491 20.52 -29.13 21.02
N VAL A 492 19.56 -28.63 20.25
CA VAL A 492 19.68 -28.43 18.80
C VAL A 492 20.68 -27.31 18.49
N GLY A 493 20.63 -26.23 19.28
CA GLY A 493 21.59 -25.15 19.12
C GLY A 493 21.26 -23.90 19.92
N ARG A 494 22.10 -22.90 19.68
CA ARG A 494 21.99 -21.56 20.26
C ARG A 494 21.82 -20.53 19.17
N LYS A 495 20.92 -19.57 19.36
CA LYS A 495 20.71 -18.47 18.40
C LYS A 495 20.64 -17.12 19.10
N ASN A 496 21.44 -16.17 18.62
CA ASN A 496 21.38 -14.78 19.09
C ASN A 496 20.14 -14.09 18.51
N ILE A 497 19.32 -13.50 19.39
CA ILE A 497 18.06 -12.87 19.01
C ILE A 497 18.28 -11.45 18.48
N ASN A 498 19.37 -10.77 18.86
CA ASN A 498 19.62 -9.38 18.51
C ASN A 498 19.63 -9.17 16.99
N ASP A 499 20.47 -9.93 16.30
CA ASP A 499 20.70 -9.73 14.86
C ASP A 499 19.45 -10.08 14.06
N ILE A 500 18.78 -11.17 14.43
CA ILE A 500 17.53 -11.61 13.77
C ILE A 500 16.45 -10.54 13.90
N THR A 501 16.23 -10.02 15.11
CA THR A 501 15.18 -9.03 15.35
C THR A 501 15.54 -7.68 14.77
N LYS A 502 16.81 -7.29 14.77
CA LYS A 502 17.26 -6.09 14.07
C LYS A 502 17.03 -6.19 12.56
N GLU A 503 17.33 -7.34 11.97
CA GLU A 503 17.12 -7.61 10.55
C GLU A 503 15.63 -7.67 10.20
N LYS A 504 14.83 -8.46 10.93
CA LYS A 504 13.44 -8.76 10.60
C LYS A 504 12.41 -7.77 11.16
N LEU A 505 12.69 -7.12 12.29
CA LEU A 505 11.81 -6.13 12.94
C LEU A 505 12.36 -4.70 12.90
N GLY A 506 13.59 -4.49 12.40
CA GLY A 506 14.24 -3.18 12.48
C GLY A 506 14.58 -2.74 13.91
N SER A 507 14.36 -3.60 14.91
CA SER A 507 14.56 -3.29 16.33
C SER A 507 15.09 -4.50 17.09
N VAL A 508 16.01 -4.26 18.01
CA VAL A 508 16.63 -5.31 18.83
C VAL A 508 15.67 -5.71 19.95
N LYS A 509 15.34 -7.00 20.07
CA LYS A 509 14.53 -7.56 21.17
C LYS A 509 15.36 -8.45 22.09
N LYS A 510 14.93 -8.58 23.34
CA LYS A 510 15.54 -9.45 24.36
C LYS A 510 14.68 -10.68 24.64
N PHE A 511 15.26 -11.69 25.28
CA PHE A 511 14.53 -12.89 25.71
C PHE A 511 13.27 -12.57 26.52
N LYS A 512 13.34 -11.58 27.42
CA LYS A 512 12.19 -11.12 28.23
C LYS A 512 11.04 -10.53 27.42
N ASP A 513 11.29 -10.15 26.17
CA ASP A 513 10.28 -9.59 25.27
C ASP A 513 9.54 -10.69 24.49
N ILE A 514 9.94 -11.97 24.64
CA ILE A 514 9.23 -13.12 24.09
C ILE A 514 7.95 -13.34 24.89
N ILE A 515 6.80 -13.24 24.24
CA ILE A 515 5.50 -13.59 24.85
C ILE A 515 5.20 -15.08 24.65
N ASP A 516 5.53 -15.60 23.47
CA ASP A 516 5.17 -16.94 23.05
C ASP A 516 6.20 -17.47 22.06
N TYR A 517 6.38 -18.78 22.06
CA TYR A 517 7.28 -19.45 21.14
C TYR A 517 6.77 -20.84 20.80
N ALA A 518 7.17 -21.29 19.64
CA ALA A 518 6.88 -22.59 19.07
C ALA A 518 8.03 -22.97 18.11
N ALA A 519 7.96 -24.15 17.51
CA ALA A 519 8.87 -24.52 16.44
C ALA A 519 8.15 -25.27 15.33
N VAL A 520 8.54 -25.00 14.08
CA VAL A 520 8.25 -25.90 12.96
C VAL A 520 9.39 -26.90 12.89
N ILE A 521 9.05 -28.19 13.00
CA ILE A 521 9.98 -29.30 12.83
C ILE A 521 9.84 -29.85 11.43
N ILE A 522 10.97 -30.06 10.75
CA ILE A 522 11.04 -30.74 9.45
C ILE A 522 11.96 -31.95 9.64
N SER A 523 11.46 -33.15 9.40
CA SER A 523 12.20 -34.42 9.50
C SER A 523 11.77 -35.38 8.39
N ASP A 524 12.41 -36.54 8.30
CA ASP A 524 12.02 -37.57 7.33
C ASP A 524 10.65 -38.20 7.67
N GLU A 525 10.34 -38.27 8.97
CA GLU A 525 9.11 -38.87 9.47
C GLU A 525 7.95 -37.86 9.48
N THR A 526 8.18 -36.64 9.95
CA THR A 526 7.12 -35.66 10.23
C THR A 526 7.50 -34.21 9.92
N ILE A 527 6.47 -33.42 9.61
CA ILE A 527 6.52 -31.97 9.53
C ILE A 527 5.44 -31.42 10.47
N THR A 528 5.83 -30.87 11.61
CA THR A 528 4.89 -30.57 12.70
C THR A 528 5.17 -29.25 13.41
N TRP A 529 4.13 -28.69 14.03
CA TRP A 529 4.22 -27.57 14.95
C TRP A 529 4.40 -28.07 16.38
N LEU A 530 5.43 -27.60 17.06
CA LEU A 530 5.64 -27.82 18.49
C LEU A 530 5.37 -26.54 19.26
N SER A 531 4.33 -26.56 20.08
CA SER A 531 3.99 -25.45 20.97
C SER A 531 4.78 -25.52 22.27
N SER A 532 5.15 -24.37 22.84
CA SER A 532 5.80 -24.26 24.15
C SER A 532 4.88 -24.55 25.34
N LYS A 533 3.57 -24.54 25.12
CA LYS A 533 2.54 -24.89 26.11
C LYS A 533 1.63 -25.95 25.50
N PRO A 534 1.18 -26.97 26.27
CA PRO A 534 0.13 -27.87 25.79
C PRO A 534 -1.01 -27.00 25.28
N ALA A 535 -1.57 -27.36 24.13
CA ALA A 535 -2.66 -26.62 23.51
C ALA A 535 -3.68 -26.31 24.61
N MET A 536 -3.81 -25.03 24.99
CA MET A 536 -5.08 -24.62 25.57
C MET A 536 -6.10 -25.05 24.52
N PRO A 537 -7.20 -25.73 24.89
CA PRO A 537 -8.33 -25.83 24.00
C PRO A 537 -8.56 -24.41 23.43
N PRO A 538 -8.94 -24.27 22.14
CA PRO A 538 -9.23 -22.95 21.56
C PRO A 538 -10.01 -22.21 22.63
N PRO A 539 -9.55 -21.02 23.08
CA PRO A 539 -10.00 -20.44 24.32
C PRO A 539 -11.50 -20.63 24.31
N GLU A 540 -12.03 -21.45 25.24
CA GLU A 540 -13.45 -21.34 25.57
C GLU A 540 -13.63 -19.85 25.64
N GLU A 541 -14.42 -19.29 24.71
CA GLU A 541 -14.60 -17.84 24.59
C GLU A 541 -14.64 -17.38 26.01
N LYS A 542 -13.59 -16.68 26.47
CA LYS A 542 -13.52 -16.24 27.86
C LYS A 542 -14.76 -15.43 27.95
N ILE A 543 -15.81 -15.98 28.57
CA ILE A 543 -17.15 -15.43 28.53
C ILE A 543 -16.90 -14.01 28.97
N GLU A 544 -16.99 -13.05 28.02
CA GLU A 544 -16.86 -11.64 28.34
C GLU A 544 -17.78 -11.52 29.53
N ASN A 545 -17.23 -11.17 30.71
CA ASN A 545 -18.01 -11.14 31.94
C ASN A 545 -19.35 -10.53 31.56
N MET A 546 -20.47 -11.19 31.86
CA MET A 546 -21.76 -10.80 31.28
C MET A 546 -22.03 -9.31 31.46
N ASP A 547 -21.47 -8.68 32.50
CA ASP A 547 -21.45 -7.24 32.69
C ASP A 547 -20.62 -6.45 31.66
N GLN A 548 -19.45 -6.92 31.24
CA GLN A 548 -18.67 -6.38 30.11
C GLN A 548 -19.40 -6.52 28.78
N LEU A 549 -20.01 -7.68 28.49
CA LEU A 549 -20.76 -7.88 27.25
C LEU A 549 -22.02 -6.99 27.22
N LYS A 550 -22.77 -6.93 28.33
CA LYS A 550 -23.92 -6.02 28.51
C LYS A 550 -23.52 -4.56 28.30
N ARG A 551 -22.38 -4.13 28.86
CA ARG A 551 -21.82 -2.78 28.67
C ARG A 551 -21.40 -2.50 27.24
N LYS A 552 -20.83 -3.48 26.54
CA LYS A 552 -20.40 -3.36 25.14
C LYS A 552 -21.62 -3.22 24.21
N ILE A 553 -22.61 -4.10 24.37
CA ILE A 553 -23.86 -4.04 23.60
C ILE A 553 -24.60 -2.73 23.86
N ALA A 554 -24.72 -2.29 25.11
CA ALA A 554 -25.35 -1.02 25.45
C ALA A 554 -24.62 0.17 24.79
N LYS A 555 -23.29 0.17 24.80
CA LYS A 555 -22.47 1.20 24.13
C LYS A 555 -22.64 1.19 22.62
N ASP A 556 -22.67 0.02 21.99
CA ASP A 556 -22.79 -0.09 20.53
C ASP A 556 -24.17 0.41 20.06
N VAL A 557 -25.25 0.06 20.77
CA VAL A 557 -26.60 0.57 20.48
C VAL A 557 -26.68 2.08 20.68
N VAL A 558 -26.10 2.60 21.76
CA VAL A 558 -26.09 4.04 22.05
C VAL A 558 -25.27 4.82 21.02
N ASN A 559 -24.11 4.32 20.60
CA ASN A 559 -23.28 4.95 19.57
C ASN A 559 -23.99 5.01 18.21
N VAL A 560 -24.68 3.93 17.83
CA VAL A 560 -25.48 3.89 16.60
C VAL A 560 -26.64 4.89 16.64
N VAL A 561 -27.30 5.03 17.79
CA VAL A 561 -28.34 6.04 17.97
C VAL A 561 -27.73 7.44 17.85
N ILE A 562 -26.62 7.71 18.54
CA ILE A 562 -25.93 9.02 18.48
C ILE A 562 -25.54 9.37 17.04
N ASP A 563 -24.92 8.45 16.30
CA ASP A 563 -24.52 8.65 14.91
C ASP A 563 -25.73 8.92 14.00
N ALA A 564 -26.88 8.33 14.32
CA ALA A 564 -28.12 8.56 13.56
C ALA A 564 -28.79 9.92 13.86
N VAL A 565 -28.55 10.52 15.03
CA VAL A 565 -29.11 11.84 15.41
C VAL A 565 -28.09 12.99 15.33
N THR A 566 -26.81 12.71 15.09
CA THR A 566 -25.77 13.75 14.98
C THR A 566 -25.47 14.11 13.54
N ASN A 567 -25.67 15.39 13.22
CA ASN A 567 -25.17 15.97 11.97
C ASN A 567 -23.75 16.51 12.19
N LYS A 568 -22.84 16.29 11.22
CA LYS A 568 -21.37 16.51 11.37
C LYS A 568 -20.95 17.94 11.71
N ASP A 569 -21.85 18.91 11.60
CA ASP A 569 -21.57 20.34 11.83
C ASP A 569 -22.04 20.86 13.22
N THR A 570 -22.29 19.97 14.20
CA THR A 570 -22.84 20.40 15.50
C THR A 570 -21.79 20.96 16.49
N PRO A 571 -22.06 22.08 17.21
CA PRO A 571 -21.11 22.74 18.12
C PRO A 571 -20.67 21.89 19.33
N ALA A 572 -19.50 22.19 19.89
CA ALA A 572 -18.85 21.42 20.96
C ALA A 572 -19.64 21.34 22.29
N GLU A 573 -20.46 22.35 22.62
CA GLU A 573 -21.33 22.32 23.80
C GLU A 573 -22.47 21.29 23.66
N GLU A 574 -22.95 21.07 22.43
CA GLU A 574 -23.99 20.09 22.11
C GLU A 574 -23.44 18.66 22.18
N ASN A 575 -22.17 18.44 21.80
CA ASN A 575 -21.48 17.15 21.95
C ASN A 575 -21.28 16.75 23.41
N THR A 576 -21.08 17.72 24.30
CA THR A 576 -20.94 17.46 25.75
C THR A 576 -22.27 17.00 26.35
N ARG A 577 -23.39 17.65 25.97
CA ARG A 577 -24.74 17.21 26.32
C ARG A 577 -25.08 15.84 25.73
N LYS A 578 -24.75 15.58 24.47
CA LYS A 578 -24.98 14.29 23.81
C LYS A 578 -24.24 13.15 24.50
N LYS A 579 -23.01 13.39 24.97
CA LYS A 579 -22.24 12.42 25.75
C LYS A 579 -22.86 12.14 27.12
N GLN A 580 -23.38 13.15 27.82
CA GLN A 580 -24.14 12.94 29.06
C GLN A 580 -25.40 12.09 28.84
N ILE A 581 -26.14 12.35 27.76
CA ILE A 581 -27.34 11.58 27.40
C ILE A 581 -26.96 10.13 27.05
N ALA A 582 -25.84 9.93 26.37
CA ALA A 582 -25.28 8.62 26.04
C ALA A 582 -24.92 7.81 27.29
N ASP A 583 -24.26 8.46 28.25
CA ASP A 583 -23.82 7.84 29.49
C ASP A 583 -25.04 7.48 30.38
N GLU A 584 -26.03 8.38 30.51
CA GLU A 584 -27.29 8.11 31.21
C GLU A 584 -28.10 6.97 30.57
N LEU A 585 -28.20 6.94 29.24
CA LEU A 585 -28.86 5.84 28.52
C LEU A 585 -28.14 4.51 28.73
N THR A 586 -26.81 4.54 28.70
CA THR A 586 -25.97 3.36 28.93
C THR A 586 -26.21 2.78 30.33
N ASP A 587 -26.28 3.61 31.37
CA ASP A 587 -26.54 3.17 32.74
C ASP A 587 -27.97 2.64 32.95
N ILE A 588 -28.97 3.25 32.32
CA ILE A 588 -30.36 2.75 32.35
C ILE A 588 -30.48 1.39 31.65
N LEU A 589 -29.78 1.22 30.52
CA LEU A 589 -29.76 -0.03 29.76
C LEU A 589 -29.08 -1.16 30.54
N ILE A 590 -27.95 -0.86 31.18
CA ILE A 590 -27.22 -1.82 32.03
C ILE A 590 -28.07 -2.26 33.22
N ASN A 591 -28.79 -1.34 33.88
CA ASN A 591 -29.69 -1.66 35.00
C ASN A 591 -30.94 -2.47 34.62
N LYS A 592 -31.35 -2.48 33.34
CA LYS A 592 -32.42 -3.38 32.86
C LYS A 592 -31.89 -4.75 32.43
N LEU A 593 -30.62 -4.82 32.04
CA LEU A 593 -29.93 -6.06 31.65
C LEU A 593 -29.48 -6.92 32.85
N SER A 594 -29.52 -6.39 34.08
CA SER A 594 -29.12 -7.09 35.31
C SER A 594 -30.16 -8.09 35.84
N GLY A 595 -31.37 -8.14 35.28
CA GLY A 595 -32.43 -9.09 35.67
C GLY A 595 -32.46 -10.42 34.89
N VAL A 596 -31.51 -10.68 33.98
CA VAL A 596 -31.50 -11.89 33.15
C VAL A 596 -30.70 -13.01 33.84
N PRO A 597 -31.29 -14.19 34.13
CA PRO A 597 -30.60 -15.26 34.85
C PRO A 597 -29.49 -15.92 34.01
N GLU A 598 -28.40 -16.31 34.68
CA GLU A 598 -27.12 -16.70 34.05
C GLU A 598 -26.94 -18.20 33.74
N ASN A 599 -27.97 -19.05 33.93
CA ASN A 599 -27.77 -20.51 33.85
C ASN A 599 -27.86 -21.10 32.43
N GLU A 600 -26.90 -21.99 32.11
CA GLU A 600 -26.64 -22.66 30.81
C GLU A 600 -27.74 -23.61 30.28
N ALA A 601 -28.85 -23.80 31.00
CA ALA A 601 -29.79 -24.89 30.72
C ALA A 601 -30.75 -24.67 29.53
N ASP A 602 -30.81 -23.49 28.91
CA ASP A 602 -31.64 -23.28 27.72
C ASP A 602 -31.02 -22.22 26.78
N LYS A 603 -29.94 -22.57 26.06
CA LYS A 603 -29.33 -21.71 25.02
C LYS A 603 -30.36 -21.13 24.03
N ALA A 604 -31.41 -21.87 23.71
CA ALA A 604 -32.49 -21.42 22.83
C ALA A 604 -33.46 -20.40 23.49
N LYS A 605 -33.79 -20.54 24.79
CA LYS A 605 -34.60 -19.54 25.50
C LYS A 605 -33.78 -18.29 25.82
N ALA A 606 -32.49 -18.42 26.08
CA ALA A 606 -31.59 -17.29 26.29
C ALA A 606 -31.51 -16.40 25.04
N GLU A 607 -31.46 -16.99 23.83
CA GLU A 607 -31.50 -16.24 22.57
C GLU A 607 -32.86 -15.58 22.31
N ASP A 608 -33.97 -16.22 22.68
CA ASP A 608 -35.30 -15.61 22.53
C ASP A 608 -35.54 -14.46 23.54
N ILE A 609 -35.03 -14.60 24.77
CA ILE A 609 -35.01 -13.53 25.77
C ILE A 609 -34.11 -12.37 25.31
N LYS A 610 -32.93 -12.65 24.72
CA LYS A 610 -32.06 -11.63 24.11
C LYS A 610 -32.74 -10.88 22.96
N ARG A 611 -33.44 -11.60 22.05
CA ARG A 611 -34.23 -11.02 20.95
C ARG A 611 -35.31 -10.09 21.46
N LYS A 612 -36.06 -10.52 22.47
CA LYS A 612 -37.12 -9.73 23.09
C LYS A 612 -36.58 -8.49 23.81
N LEU A 613 -35.47 -8.64 24.52
CA LEU A 613 -34.85 -7.55 25.29
C LEU A 613 -34.22 -6.47 24.39
N ILE A 614 -33.58 -6.84 23.28
CA ILE A 614 -33.04 -5.88 22.29
C ILE A 614 -34.18 -5.08 21.63
N LYS A 615 -35.30 -5.75 21.31
CA LYS A 615 -36.49 -5.10 20.76
C LYS A 615 -37.13 -4.13 21.77
N ASP A 616 -37.30 -4.56 23.01
CA ASP A 616 -37.86 -3.71 24.08
C ASP A 616 -36.94 -2.50 24.37
N ILE A 617 -35.61 -2.69 24.32
CA ILE A 617 -34.59 -1.64 24.45
C ILE A 617 -34.68 -0.62 23.30
N ALA A 618 -34.84 -1.09 22.06
CA ALA A 618 -35.02 -0.23 20.90
C ALA A 618 -36.31 0.60 21.01
N ASP A 619 -37.41 -0.01 21.46
CA ASP A 619 -38.70 0.67 21.64
C ASP A 619 -38.64 1.72 22.77
N ILE A 620 -37.93 1.43 23.86
CA ILE A 620 -37.69 2.38 24.96
C ILE A 620 -36.81 3.55 24.50
N ALA A 621 -35.75 3.29 23.73
CA ALA A 621 -34.88 4.32 23.17
C ALA A 621 -35.68 5.24 22.24
N VAL A 622 -36.53 4.67 21.38
CA VAL A 622 -37.44 5.42 20.52
C VAL A 622 -38.43 6.26 21.33
N ASP A 623 -38.99 5.75 22.43
CA ASP A 623 -39.95 6.49 23.24
C ASP A 623 -39.32 7.60 24.10
N MET A 624 -38.08 7.40 24.58
CA MET A 624 -37.30 8.44 25.26
C MET A 624 -36.86 9.56 24.31
N ILE A 625 -36.45 9.21 23.08
CA ILE A 625 -36.19 10.18 22.00
C ILE A 625 -37.48 10.95 21.69
N ARG A 626 -38.63 10.27 21.64
CA ARG A 626 -39.93 10.89 21.43
C ARG A 626 -40.31 11.90 22.53
N ARG A 627 -39.98 11.61 23.80
CA ARG A 627 -40.23 12.52 24.94
C ARG A 627 -39.27 13.72 24.97
N LYS A 628 -37.97 13.53 24.77
CA LYS A 628 -37.00 14.64 24.70
C LYS A 628 -37.24 15.56 23.51
N MET A 629 -37.64 15.02 22.36
CA MET A 629 -37.98 15.85 21.19
C MET A 629 -39.35 16.55 21.32
N ALA A 630 -40.26 16.03 22.18
CA ALA A 630 -41.48 16.74 22.53
C ALA A 630 -41.21 17.97 23.42
N GLU A 631 -40.15 17.93 24.23
CA GLU A 631 -39.64 19.09 24.97
C GLU A 631 -38.96 20.11 24.03
N GLU A 632 -38.34 19.66 22.93
CA GLU A 632 -37.69 20.52 21.92
C GLU A 632 -38.64 21.09 20.84
N LYS A 633 -39.92 20.71 20.87
CA LYS A 633 -40.98 21.19 19.94
C LYS A 633 -41.26 22.70 20.01
N ALA A 634 -40.53 23.44 20.85
CA ALA A 634 -40.42 24.89 20.83
C ALA A 634 -39.52 25.44 19.69
N SER A 635 -38.85 24.59 18.88
CA SER A 635 -37.78 25.03 17.93
C SER A 635 -37.96 24.65 16.44
N GLY A 636 -39.16 24.26 16.01
CA GLY A 636 -39.61 24.49 14.62
C GLY A 636 -38.98 23.70 13.45
N HIS A 637 -38.43 22.50 13.63
CA HIS A 637 -37.96 21.65 12.51
C HIS A 637 -38.87 20.43 12.26
N SER A 638 -38.94 19.97 11.00
CA SER A 638 -39.83 18.86 10.57
C SER A 638 -39.25 17.49 10.94
N VAL A 639 -39.86 16.86 11.95
CA VAL A 639 -39.41 15.63 12.64
C VAL A 639 -39.86 14.32 11.94
N GLY A 640 -40.77 14.39 10.97
CA GLY A 640 -41.41 13.21 10.36
C GLY A 640 -40.44 12.27 9.62
N ASP A 641 -39.59 12.80 8.74
CA ASP A 641 -38.72 11.99 7.88
C ASP A 641 -37.57 11.31 8.62
N TYR A 642 -37.07 11.95 9.70
CA TYR A 642 -36.04 11.37 10.55
C TYR A 642 -36.58 10.20 11.38
N MET A 643 -37.85 10.29 11.82
CA MET A 643 -38.52 9.23 12.60
C MET A 643 -38.73 7.95 11.78
N ASP A 644 -39.12 8.07 10.52
CA ASP A 644 -39.38 6.91 9.68
C ASP A 644 -38.07 6.22 9.24
N LYS A 645 -36.99 6.99 9.05
CA LYS A 645 -35.65 6.44 8.77
C LYS A 645 -35.05 5.74 9.98
N ALA A 646 -35.09 6.34 11.17
CA ALA A 646 -34.53 5.72 12.37
C ALA A 646 -35.28 4.44 12.76
N LYS A 647 -36.62 4.44 12.69
CA LYS A 647 -37.43 3.23 12.93
C LYS A 647 -37.15 2.14 11.91
N LYS A 648 -37.04 2.49 10.63
CA LYS A 648 -36.73 1.53 9.56
C LYS A 648 -35.33 0.94 9.75
N TYR A 649 -34.33 1.76 10.08
CA TYR A 649 -32.95 1.31 10.22
C TYR A 649 -32.73 0.40 11.43
N VAL A 650 -33.35 0.72 12.58
CA VAL A 650 -33.29 -0.14 13.77
C VAL A 650 -34.03 -1.46 13.55
N LYS A 651 -35.15 -1.42 12.81
CA LYS A 651 -35.88 -2.63 12.40
C LYS A 651 -35.06 -3.49 11.43
N ASP A 652 -34.46 -2.88 10.40
CA ASP A 652 -33.64 -3.58 9.40
C ASP A 652 -32.35 -4.16 10.00
N MET A 653 -31.76 -3.47 10.99
CA MET A 653 -30.58 -3.95 11.72
C MET A 653 -30.91 -5.12 12.64
N SER A 654 -32.04 -5.05 13.34
CA SER A 654 -32.58 -6.18 14.11
C SER A 654 -32.83 -7.38 13.20
N ASP A 655 -33.52 -7.18 12.07
CA ASP A 655 -33.85 -8.24 11.13
C ASP A 655 -32.61 -8.83 10.41
N SER A 656 -31.58 -8.02 10.14
CA SER A 656 -30.30 -8.48 9.55
C SER A 656 -29.44 -9.29 10.52
N PHE A 657 -29.39 -8.88 11.79
CA PHE A 657 -28.63 -9.59 12.83
C PHE A 657 -29.23 -10.98 13.11
N PHE A 658 -30.56 -11.13 12.98
CA PHE A 658 -31.26 -12.38 13.27
C PHE A 658 -31.53 -13.30 12.07
N SER A 659 -31.36 -12.84 10.83
CA SER A 659 -31.63 -13.64 9.61
C SER A 659 -30.38 -14.09 8.84
N GLY A 660 -29.19 -13.61 9.21
CA GLY A 660 -27.92 -14.00 8.56
C GLY A 660 -27.83 -13.64 7.07
N LYS A 661 -28.72 -12.79 6.54
CA LYS A 661 -28.65 -12.28 5.16
C LYS A 661 -28.26 -10.80 5.15
N LYS A 662 -27.32 -10.45 4.26
CA LYS A 662 -26.81 -9.10 4.02
C LYS A 662 -27.93 -8.16 3.55
N THR A 663 -28.01 -6.98 4.14
CA THR A 663 -28.85 -5.86 3.71
C THR A 663 -28.44 -5.38 2.30
N GLN A 664 -29.43 -5.13 1.43
CA GLN A 664 -29.25 -4.32 0.23
C GLN A 664 -29.40 -2.84 0.60
N GLU A 665 -28.48 -1.99 0.15
CA GLU A 665 -28.59 -0.54 0.29
C GLU A 665 -29.83 0.00 -0.45
N PRO A 666 -30.50 1.04 0.08
CA PRO A 666 -31.61 1.68 -0.62
C PRO A 666 -31.10 2.47 -1.84
N ALA A 667 -31.77 2.29 -2.97
CA ALA A 667 -31.52 2.99 -4.22
C ALA A 667 -31.55 4.52 -4.03
N THR A 668 -30.53 5.19 -4.52
CA THR A 668 -30.45 6.66 -4.61
C THR A 668 -31.46 7.16 -5.64
N GLU A 669 -32.40 8.00 -5.20
CA GLU A 669 -33.28 8.76 -6.09
C GLU A 669 -32.45 9.69 -6.99
N LYS A 670 -32.64 9.53 -8.30
CA LYS A 670 -32.10 10.42 -9.33
C LYS A 670 -32.65 11.83 -9.12
N THR A 671 -31.74 12.79 -8.97
CA THR A 671 -32.03 14.21 -9.09
C THR A 671 -32.47 14.50 -10.53
N GLN A 672 -33.74 14.85 -10.75
CA GLN A 672 -34.22 15.35 -12.04
C GLN A 672 -33.67 16.75 -12.30
N GLU A 673 -33.03 16.91 -13.45
CA GLU A 673 -32.62 18.18 -14.04
C GLU A 673 -33.84 19.11 -14.23
N LYS A 674 -33.66 20.38 -13.86
CA LYS A 674 -34.52 21.48 -14.27
C LYS A 674 -34.31 21.77 -15.76
N THR A 675 -35.35 21.65 -16.57
CA THR A 675 -35.49 22.38 -17.83
C THR A 675 -36.33 23.65 -17.63
N PRO A 676 -36.12 24.71 -18.42
CA PRO A 676 -36.66 26.04 -18.16
C PRO A 676 -38.10 26.22 -18.68
N ASP A 677 -38.78 27.14 -18.01
CA ASP A 677 -40.11 27.69 -18.32
C ASP A 677 -40.22 28.23 -19.75
N THR A 678 -41.16 27.69 -20.53
CA THR A 678 -41.86 28.43 -21.60
C THR A 678 -43.29 27.92 -21.70
N THR A 679 -44.25 28.67 -21.15
CA THR A 679 -45.63 28.63 -21.64
C THR A 679 -46.22 30.03 -21.67
N SER A 680 -46.30 30.54 -22.89
CA SER A 680 -47.19 31.57 -23.37
C SER A 680 -48.67 31.18 -23.23
N GLY A 681 -49.53 32.19 -23.03
CA GLY A 681 -50.93 32.20 -23.45
C GLY A 681 -51.92 31.68 -22.41
N GLU A 682 -52.44 32.54 -21.55
CA GLU A 682 -53.71 33.29 -21.73
C GLU A 682 -54.94 32.42 -21.99
N LYS A 683 -55.89 32.52 -21.05
CA LYS A 683 -57.32 32.59 -21.37
C LYS A 683 -57.97 33.66 -20.49
N THR A 684 -58.33 34.78 -21.14
CA THR A 684 -59.63 35.50 -21.10
C THR A 684 -60.24 35.77 -19.72
N GLU A 685 -60.74 36.95 -19.36
CA GLU A 685 -61.81 37.70 -20.03
C GLU A 685 -62.14 38.96 -19.20
N LYS A 686 -62.55 40.03 -19.90
CA LYS A 686 -63.03 41.36 -19.45
C LYS A 686 -62.03 42.50 -19.27
#